data_AF-A0AAD9E302-F1
#
_entry.id   AF-A0AAD9E302-F1
#
_cell.length_a   1.000
_cell.length_b   1.000
_cell.length_c   1.000
_cell.angle_alpha   90.00
_cell.angle_beta   90.00
_cell.angle_gamma   90.00
#
_symmetry.space_group_name_H-M   'P 1'
#
loop_
_entity.id
_entity.type
_entity.pdbx_description
1 polymer ?
#
loop_
_entity_poly.entity_id
_entity_poly.type
_entity_poly.pdbx_seq_one_letter_code
_entity_poly.pdbx_strand_id
1 'polypeptide(L)'
;MSLLQYIPEVAKMCHSACSFEKAGAGVQLQGFFGAVLLSAEAHAVAELTKEKENGEPVTDDSPNLHKFSYKLEYLLQFDQKEKTSFLGTRKDYWDYFHDCLVKVKGANDGIRFVKSVPELKTSLGKGRAFIRYSLVHQRLADTLQQCLINKKVTSDWYYSRSPFLKPHLSMDIINYLYELNEVQFDLASRGHDLDSAWPTFARRTLGMTNSPSSMWKPPSRSTSVNSLASTYSQPSEFTCSPDFGQGFLGDLAEPLSESALSTVDELRLELDQSEMKQRDLIEHVQELGGEAIELRGVVAELQRQLDIALAAQANHQELQHKLEALGQREWVLSQELDILRGREGIKEAVHRELQEKLATAERKNEELRAKLDGVLEQKGERVASHFNSAVKIHELLDGLKEAEKGRMEALADGEERKRQAEQLTEELGMKEQALRNGEAKMVALMEKGEKLTKQTEDQRNVIDKIQATLVVRQKEANDLQKQLQDLQHSLEAMEKLTAEDKKRTSEERDELQKKISSVKGSLEGQLQSLKSQLKTKETEHLSNAKRIQHLEADAERLRGERQGLSRNMVQLETTIKDNAKQIEEYKEQCTKLTELKNNLLQTAKRNEETKKELVESKAAMECELAGLRASEKQLKGQLSDAKVTVNEREQRMREENRSLDEQLQKANMRASKSEVVVSKLEQENRKLREEQTAIQGALEAKQEELRGIMGQMADVEKSLGVAKCTEANLTLQLKERDSQLEDREKQCEELQGRVEELEAQQRELELGKVQAERAFEKQREMMESLEVQRRAVEKVQLESSACRAKEAQEMASKATLLEEQLGWNMQEVSRLQEEVVDLKAKLHSAVEEKVKVQARLDVSDASCAELRTLTEQLKKQAEELNRSHVSELLQSKECMEKVSSELDTLRSTGTKTMAQLSAAQKQVAVLKTQNQQIMLESAETREELHGANMEMAELGMTVCRLNMEREEASKCWTTEVTRIQELNEQGRRQIDLLNASVVALRQESASLQEELRQTQQLPETVLELKELLDKAEREKEVVREEVTAVRFQMSTENMAHQNQVKGVNAECSRLMEEKDSQITKAESLIHEGENEIQELRQSVIR
;
A
#
# COMPACT_ATOMS: atom_id res chain seq x y z
N MET A 1 23.95 -16.79 -21.03
CA MET A 1 23.09 -15.67 -21.46
C MET A 1 21.69 -15.67 -20.82
N SER A 2 21.39 -16.51 -19.83
CA SER A 2 20.01 -16.70 -19.33
C SER A 2 19.59 -15.83 -18.14
N LEU A 3 20.47 -14.95 -17.63
CA LEU A 3 20.21 -14.07 -16.48
C LEU A 3 19.59 -12.70 -16.85
N LEU A 4 19.54 -12.35 -18.14
CA LEU A 4 19.04 -11.04 -18.60
C LEU A 4 17.51 -10.97 -18.71
N GLN A 5 16.82 -12.12 -18.73
CA GLN A 5 15.41 -12.18 -19.15
C GLN A 5 14.38 -11.87 -18.03
N TYR A 6 14.82 -11.77 -16.78
CA TYR A 6 13.98 -11.44 -15.61
C TYR A 6 14.31 -10.09 -14.93
N ILE A 7 15.29 -9.36 -15.44
CA ILE A 7 15.65 -8.02 -14.94
C ILE A 7 14.53 -6.97 -15.15
N PRO A 8 13.71 -6.97 -16.22
CA PRO A 8 12.74 -5.90 -16.48
C PRO A 8 11.71 -5.64 -15.37
N GLU A 9 11.19 -6.68 -14.71
CA GLU A 9 10.21 -6.50 -13.62
C GLU A 9 10.87 -5.93 -12.36
N VAL A 10 12.04 -6.46 -11.98
CA VAL A 10 12.82 -5.96 -10.83
C VAL A 10 13.26 -4.50 -11.06
N ALA A 11 13.70 -4.17 -12.27
CA ALA A 11 14.05 -2.81 -12.66
C ALA A 11 12.85 -1.85 -12.58
N LYS A 12 11.65 -2.27 -13.04
CA LYS A 12 10.41 -1.48 -12.91
C LYS A 12 10.01 -1.26 -11.44
N MET A 13 10.12 -2.29 -10.60
CA MET A 13 9.88 -2.15 -9.14
C MET A 13 10.83 -1.14 -8.50
N CYS A 14 12.13 -1.18 -8.82
CA CYS A 14 13.12 -0.22 -8.32
C CYS A 14 12.90 1.20 -8.86
N HIS A 15 12.54 1.38 -10.14
CA HIS A 15 12.27 2.70 -10.71
C HIS A 15 11.02 3.36 -10.10
N SER A 16 9.96 2.59 -9.85
CA SER A 16 8.77 3.08 -9.16
C SER A 16 9.08 3.50 -7.72
N ALA A 17 9.97 2.78 -7.01
CA ALA A 17 10.36 3.11 -5.64
C ALA A 17 11.23 4.37 -5.57
N CYS A 18 12.29 4.47 -6.40
CA CYS A 18 13.20 5.61 -6.38
C CYS A 18 12.51 6.94 -6.80
N SER A 19 11.42 6.85 -7.56
CA SER A 19 10.57 7.99 -7.90
C SER A 19 9.79 8.54 -6.67
N PHE A 20 9.38 7.67 -5.74
CA PHE A 20 8.69 8.05 -4.50
C PHE A 20 9.65 8.46 -3.36
N GLU A 21 10.89 7.97 -3.37
CA GLU A 21 11.89 8.31 -2.34
C GLU A 21 12.23 9.82 -2.32
N LYS A 22 12.06 10.52 -3.45
CA LYS A 22 12.16 11.99 -3.56
C LYS A 22 10.98 12.77 -2.96
N ALA A 23 9.93 12.09 -2.47
CA ALA A 23 8.70 12.71 -1.95
C ALA A 23 8.59 12.72 -0.40
N GLY A 24 9.65 12.36 0.33
CA GLY A 24 9.76 12.62 1.79
C GLY A 24 8.97 11.72 2.75
N ALA A 25 8.10 10.82 2.27
CA ALA A 25 7.23 9.97 3.08
C ALA A 25 7.94 8.75 3.73
N GLY A 26 9.03 8.98 4.47
CA GLY A 26 10.02 7.95 4.85
C GLY A 26 9.57 6.82 5.80
N VAL A 27 8.33 6.83 6.32
CA VAL A 27 7.87 5.86 7.35
C VAL A 27 6.89 4.81 6.80
N GLN A 28 5.84 5.20 6.07
CA GLN A 28 4.83 4.25 5.57
C GLN A 28 5.37 3.32 4.46
N LEU A 29 6.27 3.80 3.60
CA LEU A 29 6.94 3.00 2.58
C LEU A 29 7.73 1.80 3.16
N GLN A 30 8.17 1.88 4.43
CA GLN A 30 8.90 0.79 5.11
C GLN A 30 8.00 -0.41 5.49
N GLY A 31 6.67 -0.23 5.50
CA GLY A 31 5.71 -1.33 5.55
C GLY A 31 5.44 -1.89 4.15
N PHE A 32 5.16 -0.98 3.21
CA PHE A 32 4.65 -1.29 1.87
C PHE A 32 5.57 -2.23 1.07
N PHE A 33 6.88 -1.98 1.04
CA PHE A 33 7.80 -2.81 0.26
C PHE A 33 7.88 -4.26 0.79
N GLY A 34 7.73 -4.46 2.10
CA GLY A 34 7.63 -5.79 2.71
C GLY A 34 6.32 -6.48 2.33
N ALA A 35 5.18 -5.78 2.42
CA ALA A 35 3.87 -6.34 2.08
C ALA A 35 3.78 -6.76 0.60
N VAL A 36 4.37 -5.99 -0.32
CA VAL A 36 4.44 -6.34 -1.75
C VAL A 36 5.28 -7.61 -1.97
N LEU A 37 6.40 -7.78 -1.24
CA LEU A 37 7.21 -8.99 -1.30
C LEU A 37 6.46 -10.22 -0.77
N LEU A 38 5.73 -10.09 0.34
CA LEU A 38 4.87 -11.16 0.84
C LEU A 38 3.77 -11.55 -0.15
N SER A 39 3.10 -10.56 -0.76
CA SER A 39 2.07 -10.82 -1.77
C SER A 39 2.63 -11.56 -2.99
N ALA A 40 3.85 -11.20 -3.42
CA ALA A 40 4.55 -11.91 -4.48
C ALA A 40 4.97 -13.33 -4.07
N GLU A 41 5.38 -13.56 -2.82
CA GLU A 41 5.74 -14.88 -2.29
C GLU A 41 4.51 -15.80 -2.16
N ALA A 42 3.42 -15.32 -1.57
CA ALA A 42 2.14 -16.02 -1.45
C ALA A 42 1.62 -16.49 -2.81
N HIS A 43 1.75 -15.67 -3.86
CA HIS A 43 1.40 -16.07 -5.22
C HIS A 43 2.26 -17.24 -5.74
N ALA A 44 3.56 -17.27 -5.44
CA ALA A 44 4.45 -18.35 -5.87
C ALA A 44 4.23 -19.66 -5.07
N VAL A 45 3.85 -19.54 -3.79
CA VAL A 45 3.35 -20.66 -2.99
C VAL A 45 2.07 -21.22 -3.62
N ALA A 46 1.06 -20.38 -3.88
CA ALA A 46 -0.20 -20.81 -4.47
C ALA A 46 -0.05 -21.41 -5.88
N GLU A 47 0.97 -21.01 -6.65
CA GLU A 47 1.35 -21.65 -7.92
C GLU A 47 1.95 -23.06 -7.71
N LEU A 48 2.85 -23.24 -6.73
CA LEU A 48 3.37 -24.56 -6.35
C LEU A 48 2.32 -25.49 -5.75
N THR A 49 1.44 -24.98 -4.89
CA THR A 49 0.34 -25.75 -4.30
C THR A 49 -0.65 -26.24 -5.36
N LYS A 50 -0.77 -25.56 -6.51
CA LYS A 50 -1.55 -26.04 -7.67
C LYS A 50 -0.85 -27.13 -8.48
N GLU A 51 0.49 -27.15 -8.55
CA GLU A 51 1.20 -28.24 -9.25
C GLU A 51 0.94 -29.61 -8.61
N LYS A 52 0.56 -29.65 -7.32
CA LYS A 52 0.04 -30.81 -6.60
C LYS A 52 -1.17 -31.49 -7.28
N GLU A 53 -2.00 -30.74 -8.01
CA GLU A 53 -3.19 -31.27 -8.70
C GLU A 53 -2.84 -32.28 -9.80
N ASN A 54 -1.59 -32.25 -10.31
CA ASN A 54 -1.09 -33.20 -11.31
C ASN A 54 -0.73 -34.58 -10.72
N GLY A 55 -0.64 -34.72 -9.39
CA GLY A 55 -0.37 -35.99 -8.70
C GLY A 55 1.09 -36.47 -8.72
N GLU A 56 1.99 -35.81 -9.45
CA GLU A 56 3.43 -36.09 -9.47
C GLU A 56 4.22 -35.15 -8.51
N PRO A 57 5.36 -35.58 -7.94
CA PRO A 57 6.19 -34.73 -7.10
C PRO A 57 6.90 -33.64 -7.92
N VAL A 58 7.03 -32.44 -7.37
CA VAL A 58 7.64 -31.28 -8.03
C VAL A 58 9.15 -31.49 -8.18
N THR A 59 9.63 -31.41 -9.42
CA THR A 59 11.02 -31.68 -9.82
C THR A 59 11.80 -30.40 -10.18
N ASP A 60 13.12 -30.55 -10.36
CA ASP A 60 14.08 -29.47 -10.63
C ASP A 60 13.90 -28.72 -11.97
N ASP A 61 12.93 -29.09 -12.80
CA ASP A 61 12.50 -28.40 -14.02
C ASP A 61 11.22 -27.57 -13.86
N SER A 62 10.49 -27.63 -12.73
CA SER A 62 9.31 -26.78 -12.52
C SER A 62 9.69 -25.28 -12.50
N PRO A 63 9.08 -24.43 -13.36
CA PRO A 63 9.33 -23.00 -13.35
C PRO A 63 8.78 -22.32 -12.10
N ASN A 64 7.74 -22.89 -11.47
CA ASN A 64 7.17 -22.37 -10.23
C ASN A 64 8.08 -22.65 -9.03
N LEU A 65 8.77 -23.80 -9.02
CA LEU A 65 9.83 -24.08 -8.05
C LEU A 65 10.98 -23.06 -8.16
N HIS A 66 11.40 -22.70 -9.39
CA HIS A 66 12.44 -21.69 -9.59
C HIS A 66 11.95 -20.30 -9.12
N LYS A 67 10.74 -19.90 -9.53
CA LYS A 67 10.07 -18.64 -9.15
C LYS A 67 9.95 -18.47 -7.62
N PHE A 68 9.56 -19.54 -6.93
CA PHE A 68 9.53 -19.60 -5.47
C PHE A 68 10.94 -19.49 -4.86
N SER A 69 11.89 -20.29 -5.35
CA SER A 69 13.25 -20.34 -4.81
C SER A 69 13.97 -18.99 -4.88
N TYR A 70 13.83 -18.27 -5.98
CA TYR A 70 14.37 -16.92 -6.13
C TYR A 70 13.67 -15.88 -5.24
N LYS A 71 12.34 -15.98 -5.04
CA LYS A 71 11.59 -15.07 -4.16
C LYS A 71 11.96 -15.27 -2.68
N LEU A 72 12.05 -16.52 -2.23
CA LEU A 72 12.47 -16.84 -0.86
C LEU A 72 13.94 -16.47 -0.62
N GLU A 73 14.84 -16.68 -1.59
CA GLU A 73 16.23 -16.19 -1.53
C GLU A 73 16.29 -14.66 -1.38
N TYR A 74 15.50 -13.92 -2.18
CA TYR A 74 15.40 -12.47 -2.06
C TYR A 74 14.87 -12.05 -0.69
N LEU A 75 13.81 -12.70 -0.18
CA LEU A 75 13.25 -12.44 1.15
C LEU A 75 14.28 -12.66 2.27
N LEU A 76 15.06 -13.73 2.19
CA LEU A 76 16.14 -14.08 3.11
C LEU A 76 17.37 -13.14 3.01
N GLN A 77 17.48 -12.37 1.93
CA GLN A 77 18.48 -11.31 1.77
C GLN A 77 17.92 -9.90 2.04
N PHE A 78 16.60 -9.73 2.08
CA PHE A 78 15.96 -8.43 2.23
C PHE A 78 16.22 -7.83 3.63
N ASP A 79 16.88 -6.67 3.63
CA ASP A 79 17.31 -5.95 4.84
C ASP A 79 18.21 -6.80 5.76
N GLN A 80 18.91 -7.79 5.20
CA GLN A 80 19.93 -8.60 5.90
C GLN A 80 21.16 -7.73 6.22
N LYS A 81 21.76 -7.94 7.40
CA LYS A 81 23.00 -7.28 7.82
C LYS A 81 24.20 -7.95 7.15
N GLU A 82 24.98 -7.18 6.40
CA GLU A 82 26.22 -7.69 5.82
C GLU A 82 27.18 -8.17 6.91
N LYS A 83 27.72 -9.39 6.73
CA LYS A 83 28.66 -10.03 7.64
C LYS A 83 29.71 -10.79 6.86
N THR A 84 30.94 -10.77 7.37
CA THR A 84 32.06 -11.57 6.86
C THR A 84 32.61 -12.48 7.95
N SER A 85 33.34 -13.52 7.56
CA SER A 85 34.19 -14.28 8.48
C SER A 85 35.51 -13.52 8.75
N PHE A 86 36.28 -13.97 9.75
CA PHE A 86 37.63 -13.47 10.00
C PHE A 86 38.58 -13.63 8.79
N LEU A 87 38.29 -14.55 7.87
CA LEU A 87 39.02 -14.76 6.62
C LEU A 87 38.41 -13.99 5.42
N GLY A 88 37.57 -12.99 5.69
CA GLY A 88 36.96 -12.13 4.67
C GLY A 88 35.84 -12.78 3.84
N THR A 89 35.52 -14.06 4.04
CA THR A 89 34.44 -14.71 3.28
C THR A 89 33.08 -14.12 3.67
N ARG A 90 32.32 -13.63 2.68
CA ARG A 90 30.94 -13.16 2.88
C ARG A 90 30.06 -14.29 3.44
N LYS A 91 29.36 -14.00 4.53
CA LYS A 91 28.28 -14.83 5.07
C LYS A 91 26.95 -14.43 4.42
N ASP A 92 25.96 -15.30 4.51
CA ASP A 92 24.62 -15.04 3.97
C ASP A 92 23.57 -15.80 4.81
N TYR A 93 22.31 -15.90 4.35
CA TYR A 93 21.21 -16.49 5.12
C TYR A 93 21.42 -17.96 5.57
N TRP A 94 22.34 -18.70 4.95
CA TRP A 94 22.84 -19.98 5.46
C TRP A 94 23.44 -19.87 6.87
N ASP A 95 24.26 -18.84 7.10
CA ASP A 95 24.90 -18.60 8.40
C ASP A 95 23.86 -18.19 9.45
N TYR A 96 22.80 -17.47 9.06
CA TYR A 96 21.63 -17.22 9.91
C TYR A 96 20.91 -18.53 10.30
N PHE A 97 20.58 -19.39 9.33
CA PHE A 97 19.99 -20.71 9.61
C PHE A 97 20.91 -21.56 10.52
N HIS A 98 22.22 -21.54 10.26
CA HIS A 98 23.20 -22.22 11.09
C HIS A 98 23.21 -21.70 12.53
N ASP A 99 23.33 -20.38 12.74
CA ASP A 99 23.42 -19.77 14.07
C ASP A 99 22.14 -19.97 14.89
N CYS A 100 20.97 -19.97 14.23
CA CYS A 100 19.69 -20.30 14.85
C CYS A 100 19.57 -21.79 15.23
N LEU A 101 19.91 -22.71 14.31
CA LEU A 101 19.51 -24.12 14.41
C LEU A 101 20.58 -25.06 14.98
N VAL A 102 21.87 -24.68 14.97
CA VAL A 102 22.97 -25.56 15.41
C VAL A 102 22.84 -26.01 16.88
N LYS A 103 22.12 -25.25 17.71
CA LYS A 103 21.84 -25.57 19.12
C LYS A 103 20.48 -26.26 19.36
N VAL A 104 19.63 -26.37 18.34
CA VAL A 104 18.28 -26.94 18.46
C VAL A 104 18.32 -28.44 18.17
N LYS A 105 18.01 -29.26 19.19
CA LYS A 105 17.93 -30.72 19.04
C LYS A 105 16.75 -31.08 18.11
N GLY A 106 17.01 -31.87 17.07
CA GLY A 106 15.99 -32.34 16.12
C GLY A 106 15.77 -31.46 14.89
N ALA A 107 16.24 -30.20 14.90
CA ALA A 107 16.16 -29.29 13.75
C ALA A 107 17.48 -29.18 12.96
N ASN A 108 18.52 -29.93 13.36
CA ASN A 108 19.88 -29.80 12.82
C ASN A 108 20.24 -30.83 11.74
N ASP A 109 19.29 -31.63 11.24
CA ASP A 109 19.55 -32.65 10.22
C ASP A 109 19.97 -32.04 8.88
N GLY A 110 19.24 -31.04 8.38
CA GLY A 110 19.63 -30.30 7.18
C GLY A 110 20.96 -29.56 7.33
N ILE A 111 21.27 -29.08 8.54
CA ILE A 111 22.56 -28.45 8.86
C ILE A 111 23.71 -29.47 8.79
N ARG A 112 23.46 -30.73 9.17
CA ARG A 112 24.43 -31.84 9.01
C ARG A 112 24.56 -32.28 7.56
N PHE A 113 23.45 -32.41 6.84
CA PHE A 113 23.44 -32.76 5.41
C PHE A 113 24.25 -31.75 4.58
N VAL A 114 23.94 -30.45 4.65
CA VAL A 114 24.63 -29.41 3.85
C VAL A 114 26.12 -29.32 4.18
N LYS A 115 26.53 -29.62 5.43
CA LYS A 115 27.96 -29.71 5.81
C LYS A 115 28.66 -30.99 5.31
N SER A 116 27.93 -31.99 4.83
CA SER A 116 28.47 -33.24 4.26
C SER A 116 28.49 -33.27 2.72
N VAL A 117 28.13 -32.15 2.07
CA VAL A 117 28.23 -31.94 0.61
C VAL A 117 29.49 -31.10 0.33
N PRO A 118 30.67 -31.73 0.11
CA PRO A 118 31.94 -31.00 -0.11
C PRO A 118 31.95 -30.16 -1.39
N GLU A 119 31.00 -30.37 -2.29
CA GLU A 119 30.84 -29.61 -3.53
C GLU A 119 30.48 -28.13 -3.28
N LEU A 120 29.87 -27.80 -2.13
CA LEU A 120 29.36 -26.45 -1.80
C LEU A 120 30.42 -25.60 -1.08
N LYS A 121 30.89 -24.52 -1.72
CA LYS A 121 31.99 -23.68 -1.24
C LYS A 121 31.51 -22.40 -0.57
N THR A 122 30.51 -21.72 -1.13
CA THR A 122 29.99 -20.45 -0.61
C THR A 122 28.98 -20.66 0.52
N SER A 123 28.60 -19.58 1.23
CA SER A 123 27.42 -19.60 2.12
C SER A 123 26.11 -19.56 1.32
N LEU A 124 26.07 -18.90 0.17
CA LEU A 124 24.88 -18.81 -0.68
C LEU A 124 24.46 -20.20 -1.19
N GLY A 125 25.37 -20.95 -1.83
CA GLY A 125 25.10 -22.30 -2.30
C GLY A 125 24.73 -23.30 -1.19
N LYS A 126 25.29 -23.13 0.01
CA LYS A 126 24.86 -23.88 1.21
C LYS A 126 23.43 -23.51 1.64
N GLY A 127 23.07 -22.23 1.53
CA GLY A 127 21.71 -21.74 1.79
C GLY A 127 20.69 -22.33 0.82
N ARG A 128 21.00 -22.31 -0.47
CA ARG A 128 20.19 -22.96 -1.52
C ARG A 128 20.03 -24.46 -1.26
N ALA A 129 21.12 -25.16 -0.96
CA ALA A 129 21.07 -26.58 -0.60
C ALA A 129 20.21 -26.86 0.64
N PHE A 130 20.23 -25.97 1.64
CA PHE A 130 19.43 -26.08 2.85
C PHE A 130 17.94 -25.88 2.61
N ILE A 131 17.55 -24.91 1.77
CA ILE A 131 16.16 -24.70 1.35
C ILE A 131 15.66 -25.93 0.59
N ARG A 132 16.44 -26.43 -0.39
CA ARG A 132 16.10 -27.63 -1.18
C ARG A 132 15.90 -28.86 -0.30
N TYR A 133 16.82 -29.11 0.64
CA TYR A 133 16.68 -30.17 1.62
C TYR A 133 15.38 -30.02 2.44
N SER A 134 15.05 -28.81 2.86
CA SER A 134 13.88 -28.53 3.71
C SER A 134 12.54 -28.67 2.98
N LEU A 135 12.52 -28.46 1.66
CA LEU A 135 11.38 -28.78 0.78
C LEU A 135 11.18 -30.29 0.65
N VAL A 136 12.22 -31.03 0.24
CA VAL A 136 12.18 -32.51 0.09
C VAL A 136 11.76 -33.22 1.39
N HIS A 137 12.07 -32.65 2.56
CA HIS A 137 11.71 -33.22 3.86
C HIS A 137 10.46 -32.59 4.51
N GLN A 138 9.70 -31.73 3.81
CA GLN A 138 8.47 -31.08 4.28
C GLN A 138 8.64 -30.46 5.69
N ARG A 139 9.64 -29.58 5.81
CA ARG A 139 10.07 -28.92 7.06
C ARG A 139 10.42 -27.44 6.87
N LEU A 140 10.25 -26.84 5.70
CA LEU A 140 10.70 -25.47 5.43
C LEU A 140 10.02 -24.44 6.34
N ALA A 141 8.69 -24.55 6.52
CA ALA A 141 7.93 -23.72 7.45
C ALA A 141 8.43 -23.85 8.89
N ASP A 142 8.47 -25.08 9.43
CA ASP A 142 8.91 -25.37 10.80
C ASP A 142 10.35 -24.88 11.05
N THR A 143 11.21 -25.02 10.04
CA THR A 143 12.62 -24.61 10.08
C THR A 143 12.77 -23.09 10.15
N LEU A 144 12.03 -22.34 9.31
CA LEU A 144 12.05 -20.88 9.35
C LEU A 144 11.37 -20.35 10.63
N GLN A 145 10.22 -20.93 11.03
CA GLN A 145 9.52 -20.57 12.27
C GLN A 145 10.44 -20.74 13.48
N GLN A 146 11.18 -21.84 13.57
CA GLN A 146 12.16 -22.08 14.64
C GLN A 146 13.29 -21.04 14.67
N CYS A 147 13.67 -20.47 13.52
CA CYS A 147 14.63 -19.36 13.45
C CYS A 147 14.01 -18.04 13.92
N LEU A 148 12.78 -17.73 13.51
CA LEU A 148 12.06 -16.50 13.86
C LEU A 148 11.67 -16.43 15.33
N ILE A 149 11.39 -17.58 15.97
CA ILE A 149 11.24 -17.69 17.44
C ILE A 149 12.50 -17.19 18.16
N ASN A 150 13.69 -17.40 17.58
CA ASN A 150 14.94 -16.83 18.08
C ASN A 150 15.09 -15.35 17.67
N LYS A 151 14.22 -14.51 18.23
CA LYS A 151 14.18 -13.06 17.98
C LYS A 151 15.53 -12.37 18.18
N LYS A 152 16.35 -12.83 19.12
CA LYS A 152 17.69 -12.29 19.34
C LYS A 152 18.57 -12.50 18.11
N VAL A 153 18.81 -13.75 17.70
CA VAL A 153 19.68 -14.04 16.54
C VAL A 153 19.09 -13.44 15.26
N THR A 154 17.76 -13.45 15.09
CA THR A 154 17.11 -12.77 13.96
C THR A 154 17.37 -11.25 13.99
N SER A 155 17.32 -10.59 15.15
CA SER A 155 17.69 -9.17 15.28
C SER A 155 19.19 -8.89 15.12
N ASP A 156 20.06 -9.86 15.42
CA ASP A 156 21.50 -9.77 15.14
C ASP A 156 21.78 -9.88 13.62
N TRP A 157 20.90 -10.54 12.86
CA TRP A 157 21.05 -10.84 11.43
C TRP A 157 20.30 -9.92 10.46
N TYR A 158 19.22 -9.26 10.88
CA TYR A 158 18.42 -8.37 10.02
C TYR A 158 18.26 -6.95 10.59
N TYR A 159 18.06 -5.97 9.72
CA TYR A 159 17.63 -4.61 10.05
C TYR A 159 16.09 -4.52 10.15
N SER A 160 15.56 -3.38 10.61
CA SER A 160 14.17 -3.21 11.07
C SER A 160 13.09 -3.20 10.00
N ARG A 161 13.44 -3.11 8.71
CA ARG A 161 12.47 -3.18 7.60
C ARG A 161 12.16 -4.62 7.22
N SER A 162 13.05 -5.57 7.53
CA SER A 162 12.88 -7.01 7.28
C SER A 162 11.54 -7.53 7.83
N PRO A 163 10.76 -8.32 7.06
CA PRO A 163 9.49 -8.88 7.53
C PRO A 163 9.68 -9.86 8.69
N PHE A 164 10.86 -10.49 8.81
CA PHE A 164 11.21 -11.42 9.90
C PHE A 164 11.21 -10.78 11.30
N LEU A 165 11.27 -9.45 11.40
CA LEU A 165 11.18 -8.73 12.68
C LEU A 165 9.77 -8.16 12.96
N LYS A 166 8.82 -8.31 12.03
CA LYS A 166 7.45 -7.78 12.10
C LYS A 166 6.47 -8.93 12.36
N PRO A 167 5.90 -9.10 13.57
CA PRO A 167 5.17 -10.32 13.96
C PRO A 167 4.06 -10.78 13.00
N HIS A 168 3.28 -9.84 12.44
CA HIS A 168 2.24 -10.15 11.46
C HIS A 168 2.85 -10.73 10.17
N LEU A 169 3.73 -9.99 9.47
CA LEU A 169 4.39 -10.48 8.25
C LEU A 169 5.15 -11.79 8.48
N SER A 170 5.82 -11.94 9.63
CA SER A 170 6.52 -13.18 9.97
C SER A 170 5.59 -14.37 10.19
N MET A 171 4.34 -14.14 10.62
CA MET A 171 3.32 -15.18 10.74
C MET A 171 2.76 -15.52 9.35
N ASP A 172 2.48 -14.51 8.53
CA ASP A 172 1.94 -14.68 7.18
C ASP A 172 2.87 -15.51 6.29
N ILE A 173 4.18 -15.17 6.26
CA ILE A 173 5.22 -15.96 5.56
C ILE A 173 5.19 -17.44 6.01
N ILE A 174 5.12 -17.68 7.31
CA ILE A 174 5.11 -19.05 7.86
C ILE A 174 3.82 -19.80 7.51
N ASN A 175 2.67 -19.11 7.50
CA ASN A 175 1.40 -19.70 7.07
C ASN A 175 1.44 -20.13 5.60
N TYR A 176 1.93 -19.28 4.69
CA TYR A 176 2.09 -19.66 3.28
C TYR A 176 3.08 -20.83 3.13
N LEU A 177 4.23 -20.80 3.81
CA LEU A 177 5.18 -21.91 3.76
C LEU A 177 4.62 -23.23 4.34
N TYR A 178 3.61 -23.19 5.21
CA TYR A 178 2.94 -24.40 5.70
C TYR A 178 2.09 -25.09 4.63
N GLU A 179 1.57 -24.38 3.63
CA GLU A 179 0.88 -25.00 2.47
C GLU A 179 1.81 -25.95 1.71
N LEU A 180 3.10 -25.57 1.58
CA LEU A 180 4.11 -26.38 0.90
C LEU A 180 4.46 -27.68 1.64
N ASN A 181 4.09 -27.85 2.91
CA ASN A 181 4.25 -29.14 3.60
C ASN A 181 3.30 -30.22 3.05
N GLU A 182 2.26 -29.86 2.28
CA GLU A 182 1.42 -30.85 1.56
C GLU A 182 1.94 -31.18 0.15
N VAL A 183 2.92 -30.43 -0.36
CA VAL A 183 3.53 -30.65 -1.68
C VAL A 183 4.69 -31.64 -1.55
N GLN A 184 4.81 -32.57 -2.49
CA GLN A 184 5.94 -33.51 -2.57
C GLN A 184 6.99 -32.95 -3.53
N PHE A 185 8.27 -33.06 -3.17
CA PHE A 185 9.38 -32.52 -3.96
C PHE A 185 10.45 -33.61 -4.19
N ASP A 186 10.82 -33.87 -5.44
CA ASP A 186 11.88 -34.81 -5.81
C ASP A 186 13.07 -34.04 -6.42
N LEU A 187 13.90 -33.47 -5.55
CA LEU A 187 14.97 -32.55 -5.93
C LEU A 187 16.35 -33.22 -5.85
N ALA A 188 17.15 -33.05 -6.90
CA ALA A 188 18.49 -33.62 -6.98
C ALA A 188 19.40 -33.08 -5.86
N SER A 189 19.86 -33.98 -5.01
CA SER A 189 20.70 -33.67 -3.84
C SER A 189 22.15 -33.29 -4.20
N ARG A 190 22.60 -33.63 -5.42
CA ARG A 190 23.91 -33.31 -5.99
C ARG A 190 23.82 -33.14 -7.52
N GLY A 191 24.88 -32.61 -8.13
CA GLY A 191 25.01 -32.51 -9.59
C GLY A 191 24.51 -31.20 -10.21
N HIS A 192 24.24 -30.18 -9.39
CA HIS A 192 24.01 -28.79 -9.80
C HIS A 192 24.97 -27.88 -9.04
N ASP A 193 25.48 -26.84 -9.69
CA ASP A 193 26.36 -25.85 -9.07
C ASP A 193 25.54 -24.76 -8.34
N LEU A 194 25.14 -25.06 -7.11
CA LEU A 194 24.35 -24.17 -6.28
C LEU A 194 25.11 -22.92 -5.82
N ASP A 195 26.45 -22.93 -5.83
CA ASP A 195 27.23 -21.71 -5.56
C ASP A 195 26.98 -20.65 -6.64
N SER A 196 26.86 -21.08 -7.91
CA SER A 196 26.57 -20.20 -9.04
C SER A 196 25.08 -19.85 -9.16
N ALA A 197 24.18 -20.84 -9.26
CA ALA A 197 22.78 -20.61 -9.59
C ALA A 197 21.81 -21.62 -8.97
N TRP A 198 20.51 -21.30 -9.00
CA TRP A 198 19.47 -22.31 -8.78
C TRP A 198 19.42 -23.30 -9.96
N PRO A 199 19.00 -24.56 -9.75
CA PRO A 199 18.74 -25.51 -10.83
C PRO A 199 17.66 -24.99 -11.77
N THR A 200 17.70 -25.46 -13.02
CA THR A 200 16.81 -25.05 -14.12
C THR A 200 16.34 -26.23 -14.98
N PHE A 201 16.68 -27.46 -14.59
CA PHE A 201 16.29 -28.69 -15.27
C PHE A 201 16.44 -29.90 -14.33
N ALA A 202 15.55 -30.89 -14.43
CA ALA A 202 15.68 -32.12 -13.67
C ALA A 202 16.75 -33.06 -14.23
N ARG A 203 17.73 -33.44 -13.41
CA ARG A 203 18.69 -34.50 -13.74
C ARG A 203 18.07 -35.87 -13.52
N ARG A 204 17.30 -36.35 -14.51
CA ARG A 204 16.78 -37.73 -14.53
C ARG A 204 17.91 -38.74 -14.31
N THR A 205 17.77 -39.56 -13.26
CA THR A 205 18.70 -40.67 -12.96
C THR A 205 18.57 -41.74 -14.03
N LEU A 206 19.50 -41.78 -14.98
CA LEU A 206 19.56 -42.77 -16.06
C LEU A 206 19.92 -44.17 -15.51
N GLY A 207 18.92 -44.85 -14.94
CA GLY A 207 19.12 -46.15 -14.28
C GLY A 207 17.88 -47.01 -14.03
N MET A 208 16.66 -46.54 -14.32
CA MET A 208 15.42 -47.34 -14.20
C MET A 208 14.41 -46.96 -15.29
N THR A 209 14.59 -47.50 -16.50
CA THR A 209 13.52 -47.51 -17.52
C THR A 209 12.74 -48.82 -17.40
N ASN A 210 11.43 -48.78 -17.67
CA ASN A 210 10.48 -49.90 -17.74
C ASN A 210 9.73 -50.32 -16.43
N SER A 211 8.99 -49.40 -15.80
CA SER A 211 7.70 -49.70 -15.12
C SER A 211 6.97 -48.41 -14.70
N PRO A 212 5.69 -48.18 -15.07
CA PRO A 212 4.94 -46.97 -14.73
C PRO A 212 4.30 -47.01 -13.33
N SER A 213 4.95 -47.65 -12.36
CA SER A 213 4.38 -47.94 -11.03
C SER A 213 5.40 -48.02 -9.89
N SER A 214 6.57 -47.39 -10.04
CA SER A 214 7.53 -47.21 -8.94
C SER A 214 7.04 -46.12 -7.99
N MET A 215 6.21 -46.49 -7.01
CA MET A 215 5.74 -45.59 -5.95
C MET A 215 6.90 -44.85 -5.27
N TRP A 216 6.93 -43.51 -5.45
CA TRP A 216 7.76 -42.62 -4.64
C TRP A 216 7.32 -42.76 -3.17
N LYS A 217 8.27 -43.08 -2.28
CA LYS A 217 7.98 -43.26 -0.84
C LYS A 217 8.43 -42.01 -0.09
N PRO A 218 7.53 -41.34 0.67
CA PRO A 218 7.87 -40.11 1.37
C PRO A 218 8.96 -40.34 2.42
N PRO A 219 9.91 -39.39 2.60
CA PRO A 219 10.96 -39.49 3.62
C PRO A 219 10.38 -39.61 5.04
N SER A 220 10.47 -40.80 5.62
CA SER A 220 10.00 -41.03 7.00
C SER A 220 10.78 -40.17 8.01
N ARG A 221 10.06 -39.55 8.95
CA ARG A 221 10.53 -38.46 9.84
C ARG A 221 11.69 -38.79 10.80
N SER A 222 12.29 -39.98 10.72
CA SER A 222 13.40 -40.44 11.57
C SER A 222 14.37 -41.39 10.83
N THR A 223 15.18 -40.87 9.91
CA THR A 223 16.29 -41.61 9.29
C THR A 223 17.63 -40.91 9.58
N SER A 224 18.60 -41.65 10.11
CA SER A 224 19.95 -41.15 10.36
C SER A 224 20.82 -41.25 9.10
N VAL A 225 21.76 -40.32 8.94
CA VAL A 225 22.54 -40.06 7.71
C VAL A 225 23.57 -41.15 7.32
N ASN A 226 23.45 -42.39 7.82
CA ASN A 226 24.42 -43.47 7.60
C ASN A 226 24.02 -44.49 6.53
N SER A 227 22.79 -44.46 5.99
CA SER A 227 22.24 -45.56 5.16
C SER A 227 22.34 -45.40 3.64
N LEU A 228 22.94 -44.32 3.12
CA LEU A 228 22.99 -44.03 1.66
C LEU A 228 24.14 -44.75 0.92
N ALA A 229 24.57 -45.92 1.40
CA ALA A 229 25.80 -46.58 0.92
C ALA A 229 25.75 -48.12 0.87
N SER A 230 24.62 -48.74 0.49
CA SER A 230 24.61 -50.09 -0.10
C SER A 230 23.26 -50.44 -0.74
N THR A 231 23.26 -50.94 -1.99
CA THR A 231 22.14 -51.69 -2.57
C THR A 231 22.64 -52.60 -3.70
N TYR A 232 22.60 -53.92 -3.49
CA TYR A 232 22.79 -54.94 -4.53
C TYR A 232 22.22 -56.29 -4.03
N SER A 233 21.62 -57.09 -4.94
CA SER A 233 21.28 -58.54 -4.78
C SER A 233 19.86 -59.00 -4.30
N GLN A 234 19.07 -59.52 -5.26
CA GLN A 234 18.12 -60.69 -5.24
C GLN A 234 16.61 -60.62 -4.75
N PRO A 235 15.67 -61.51 -5.22
CA PRO A 235 14.17 -61.36 -5.19
C PRO A 235 13.27 -62.60 -4.78
N SER A 236 11.89 -62.49 -4.83
CA SER A 236 10.75 -63.53 -4.83
C SER A 236 9.31 -62.85 -4.93
N GLU A 237 8.07 -63.43 -5.03
CA GLU A 237 7.39 -64.51 -5.87
C GLU A 237 5.81 -64.67 -5.70
N PHE A 238 5.04 -65.02 -6.79
CA PHE A 238 3.63 -65.60 -6.94
C PHE A 238 2.35 -64.98 -6.26
N THR A 239 1.01 -65.33 -6.42
CA THR A 239 0.07 -66.34 -7.10
C THR A 239 -1.42 -65.74 -7.16
N CYS A 240 -2.62 -66.24 -7.61
CA CYS A 240 -3.29 -67.42 -8.32
C CYS A 240 -4.78 -67.09 -8.83
N SER A 241 -5.62 -68.04 -9.38
CA SER A 241 -7.08 -67.93 -9.85
C SER A 241 -7.74 -69.34 -10.13
N PRO A 242 -8.95 -69.66 -10.78
CA PRO A 242 -10.19 -69.01 -11.34
C PRO A 242 -11.58 -69.66 -10.82
N ASP A 243 -12.75 -70.03 -11.46
CA ASP A 243 -13.42 -70.09 -12.83
C ASP A 243 -14.98 -70.53 -12.87
N PHE A 244 -15.68 -70.54 -14.06
CA PHE A 244 -16.98 -71.20 -14.56
C PHE A 244 -18.42 -70.97 -13.97
N GLY A 245 -19.63 -71.33 -14.56
CA GLY A 245 -20.12 -71.66 -15.96
C GLY A 245 -21.48 -72.48 -16.21
N GLN A 246 -22.44 -72.01 -17.07
CA GLN A 246 -23.58 -72.68 -17.88
C GLN A 246 -24.87 -73.35 -17.21
N GLY A 247 -26.04 -73.73 -17.83
CA GLY A 247 -26.79 -73.45 -19.13
C GLY A 247 -27.96 -74.42 -19.63
N PHE A 248 -29.06 -73.91 -20.31
CA PHE A 248 -30.02 -74.49 -21.37
C PHE A 248 -31.35 -75.39 -21.18
N LEU A 249 -32.36 -75.23 -22.12
CA LEU A 249 -33.53 -76.06 -22.68
C LEU A 249 -34.79 -76.58 -21.85
N GLY A 250 -35.98 -77.03 -22.38
CA GLY A 250 -36.73 -76.86 -23.69
C GLY A 250 -37.87 -77.90 -24.16
N ASP A 251 -39.11 -77.45 -24.54
CA ASP A 251 -40.14 -77.89 -25.60
C ASP A 251 -41.23 -79.06 -25.54
N LEU A 252 -42.29 -78.97 -26.42
CA LEU A 252 -43.24 -79.96 -27.09
C LEU A 252 -44.73 -80.31 -26.63
N ALA A 253 -45.64 -80.62 -27.61
CA ALA A 253 -47.06 -81.11 -27.48
C ALA A 253 -47.74 -81.68 -28.80
N GLU A 254 -48.76 -82.59 -28.75
CA GLU A 254 -49.72 -82.99 -29.86
C GLU A 254 -50.95 -83.90 -29.39
N PRO A 255 -51.98 -84.32 -30.20
CA PRO A 255 -53.42 -84.16 -29.79
C PRO A 255 -54.50 -85.27 -30.13
N LEU A 256 -55.80 -84.93 -29.89
CA LEU A 256 -57.11 -85.38 -30.48
C LEU A 256 -57.92 -86.60 -29.96
N SER A 257 -59.24 -86.40 -29.76
CA SER A 257 -60.35 -87.37 -29.97
C SER A 257 -61.76 -86.71 -29.97
N GLU A 258 -62.78 -87.36 -30.53
CA GLU A 258 -64.09 -86.78 -30.94
C GLU A 258 -65.09 -86.41 -29.81
N SER A 259 -64.77 -86.66 -28.53
CA SER A 259 -65.57 -86.11 -27.41
C SER A 259 -65.59 -84.58 -27.39
N ALA A 260 -64.75 -83.94 -28.20
CA ALA A 260 -64.54 -82.49 -28.26
C ALA A 260 -65.77 -81.68 -28.68
N LEU A 261 -66.70 -82.16 -29.51
CA LEU A 261 -67.72 -81.24 -30.08
C LEU A 261 -68.72 -80.71 -29.05
N SER A 262 -69.23 -81.56 -28.14
CA SER A 262 -70.14 -81.09 -27.08
C SER A 262 -69.40 -80.24 -26.05
N THR A 263 -68.14 -80.57 -25.72
CA THR A 263 -67.35 -79.80 -24.76
C THR A 263 -66.79 -78.52 -25.38
N VAL A 264 -66.60 -78.42 -26.69
CA VAL A 264 -66.19 -77.18 -27.38
C VAL A 264 -67.31 -76.15 -27.42
N ASP A 265 -68.57 -76.56 -27.54
CA ASP A 265 -69.69 -75.60 -27.45
C ASP A 265 -70.00 -75.18 -26.00
N GLU A 266 -69.73 -76.04 -25.01
CA GLU A 266 -69.77 -75.68 -23.58
C GLU A 266 -68.59 -74.78 -23.18
N LEU A 267 -67.36 -75.14 -23.58
CA LEU A 267 -66.16 -74.31 -23.42
C LEU A 267 -66.21 -73.01 -24.23
N ARG A 268 -66.98 -72.95 -25.34
CA ARG A 268 -67.31 -71.68 -26.02
C ARG A 268 -68.17 -70.80 -25.15
N LEU A 269 -69.19 -71.35 -24.49
CA LEU A 269 -70.06 -70.56 -23.62
C LEU A 269 -69.32 -70.07 -22.37
N GLU A 270 -68.40 -70.90 -21.84
CA GLU A 270 -67.46 -70.48 -20.80
C GLU A 270 -66.43 -69.45 -21.32
N LEU A 271 -65.92 -69.61 -22.54
CA LEU A 271 -65.00 -68.65 -23.17
C LEU A 271 -65.69 -67.32 -23.44
N ASP A 272 -66.92 -67.29 -23.95
CA ASP A 272 -67.73 -66.08 -24.13
C ASP A 272 -67.98 -65.38 -22.78
N GLN A 273 -68.28 -66.13 -21.71
CA GLN A 273 -68.37 -65.57 -20.36
C GLN A 273 -67.01 -65.07 -19.83
N SER A 274 -65.92 -65.76 -20.15
CA SER A 274 -64.57 -65.41 -19.71
C SER A 274 -64.08 -64.16 -20.44
N GLU A 275 -64.32 -64.07 -21.74
CA GLU A 275 -64.07 -62.88 -22.56
C GLU A 275 -64.93 -61.69 -22.11
N MET A 276 -66.21 -61.88 -21.76
CA MET A 276 -67.01 -60.82 -21.15
C MET A 276 -66.38 -60.34 -19.83
N LYS A 277 -66.09 -61.24 -18.88
CA LYS A 277 -65.41 -60.88 -17.63
C LYS A 277 -64.03 -60.23 -17.87
N GLN A 278 -63.32 -60.65 -18.91
CA GLN A 278 -62.03 -60.08 -19.29
C GLN A 278 -62.19 -58.67 -19.89
N ARG A 279 -63.24 -58.41 -20.68
CA ARG A 279 -63.59 -57.06 -21.17
C ARG A 279 -63.97 -56.16 -19.98
N ASP A 280 -64.81 -56.64 -19.06
CA ASP A 280 -65.19 -55.93 -17.84
C ASP A 280 -63.96 -55.59 -16.98
N LEU A 281 -63.03 -56.54 -16.78
CA LEU A 281 -61.76 -56.28 -16.09
C LEU A 281 -60.86 -55.31 -16.85
N ILE A 282 -60.82 -55.36 -18.18
CA ILE A 282 -60.03 -54.45 -19.01
C ILE A 282 -60.60 -53.03 -18.97
N GLU A 283 -61.92 -52.87 -18.91
CA GLU A 283 -62.60 -51.59 -18.71
C GLU A 283 -62.30 -51.04 -17.31
N HIS A 284 -62.45 -51.84 -16.26
CA HIS A 284 -62.15 -51.42 -14.89
C HIS A 284 -60.65 -51.11 -14.66
N VAL A 285 -59.74 -51.81 -15.34
CA VAL A 285 -58.29 -51.47 -15.37
C VAL A 285 -58.01 -50.19 -16.16
N GLN A 286 -58.84 -49.82 -17.14
CA GLN A 286 -58.76 -48.51 -17.81
C GLN A 286 -59.30 -47.39 -16.94
N GLU A 287 -60.39 -47.61 -16.18
CA GLU A 287 -60.90 -46.67 -15.17
C GLU A 287 -59.85 -46.36 -14.11
N LEU A 288 -59.30 -47.41 -13.46
CA LEU A 288 -58.20 -47.29 -12.49
C LEU A 288 -56.93 -46.70 -13.12
N GLY A 289 -56.71 -46.95 -14.41
CA GLY A 289 -55.65 -46.30 -15.20
C GLY A 289 -55.84 -44.80 -15.32
N GLY A 290 -57.08 -44.34 -15.55
CA GLY A 290 -57.50 -42.95 -15.55
C GLY A 290 -57.32 -42.29 -14.19
N GLU A 291 -57.86 -42.87 -13.12
CA GLU A 291 -57.69 -42.39 -11.74
C GLU A 291 -56.20 -42.27 -11.37
N ALA A 292 -55.37 -43.25 -11.76
CA ALA A 292 -53.93 -43.19 -11.53
C ALA A 292 -53.22 -42.09 -12.35
N ILE A 293 -53.75 -41.68 -13.51
CA ILE A 293 -53.25 -40.52 -14.27
C ILE A 293 -53.66 -39.21 -13.56
N GLU A 294 -54.91 -39.09 -13.10
CA GLU A 294 -55.37 -37.91 -12.36
C GLU A 294 -54.62 -37.72 -11.05
N LEU A 295 -54.44 -38.80 -10.27
CA LEU A 295 -53.63 -38.77 -9.04
C LEU A 295 -52.17 -38.39 -9.30
N ARG A 296 -51.56 -38.85 -10.41
CA ARG A 296 -50.22 -38.38 -10.83
C ARG A 296 -50.22 -36.90 -11.20
N GLY A 297 -51.29 -36.39 -11.82
CA GLY A 297 -51.48 -34.95 -12.09
C GLY A 297 -51.55 -34.12 -10.80
N VAL A 298 -52.34 -34.57 -9.82
CA VAL A 298 -52.44 -33.92 -8.50
C VAL A 298 -51.09 -33.94 -7.77
N VAL A 299 -50.37 -35.07 -7.78
CA VAL A 299 -49.03 -35.15 -7.17
C VAL A 299 -48.03 -34.23 -7.86
N ALA A 300 -48.04 -34.13 -9.19
CA ALA A 300 -47.18 -33.21 -9.94
C ALA A 300 -47.47 -31.73 -9.64
N GLU A 301 -48.74 -31.36 -9.51
CA GLU A 301 -49.15 -30.00 -9.13
C GLU A 301 -48.80 -29.67 -7.67
N LEU A 302 -48.97 -30.62 -6.74
CA LEU A 302 -48.52 -30.47 -5.35
C LEU A 302 -46.99 -30.33 -5.24
N GLN A 303 -46.23 -31.11 -6.02
CA GLN A 303 -44.78 -30.96 -6.10
C GLN A 303 -44.40 -29.57 -6.63
N ARG A 304 -45.04 -29.11 -7.72
CA ARG A 304 -44.81 -27.76 -8.28
C ARG A 304 -45.12 -26.66 -7.26
N GLN A 305 -46.17 -26.81 -6.45
CA GLN A 305 -46.49 -25.86 -5.38
C GLN A 305 -45.47 -25.90 -4.24
N LEU A 306 -44.98 -27.09 -3.85
CA LEU A 306 -43.91 -27.24 -2.86
C LEU A 306 -42.59 -26.62 -3.32
N ASP A 307 -42.19 -26.85 -4.58
CA ASP A 307 -40.96 -26.30 -5.16
C ASP A 307 -41.00 -24.76 -5.19
N ILE A 308 -42.17 -24.18 -5.53
CA ILE A 308 -42.40 -22.72 -5.48
C ILE A 308 -42.37 -22.19 -4.04
N ALA A 309 -42.94 -22.92 -3.07
CA ALA A 309 -42.90 -22.53 -1.67
C ALA A 309 -41.47 -22.55 -1.09
N LEU A 310 -40.68 -23.57 -1.44
CA LEU A 310 -39.28 -23.69 -1.05
C LEU A 310 -38.41 -22.60 -1.70
N ALA A 311 -38.63 -22.30 -2.98
CA ALA A 311 -37.95 -21.19 -3.66
C ALA A 311 -38.30 -19.82 -3.05
N ALA A 312 -39.58 -19.60 -2.69
CA ALA A 312 -40.01 -18.39 -1.98
C ALA A 312 -39.39 -18.29 -0.58
N GLN A 313 -39.27 -19.41 0.15
CA GLN A 313 -38.64 -19.46 1.46
C GLN A 313 -37.14 -19.18 1.40
N ALA A 314 -36.43 -19.75 0.42
CA ALA A 314 -35.00 -19.47 0.19
C ALA A 314 -34.76 -17.99 -0.14
N ASN A 315 -35.58 -17.41 -1.04
CA ASN A 315 -35.52 -15.97 -1.35
C ASN A 315 -35.84 -15.09 -0.14
N HIS A 316 -36.76 -15.52 0.74
CA HIS A 316 -37.07 -14.79 1.97
C HIS A 316 -35.89 -14.80 2.96
N GLN A 317 -35.24 -15.96 3.14
CA GLN A 317 -34.03 -16.08 3.98
C GLN A 317 -32.86 -15.26 3.42
N GLU A 318 -32.65 -15.26 2.09
CA GLU A 318 -31.60 -14.46 1.46
C GLU A 318 -31.88 -12.95 1.60
N LEU A 319 -33.13 -12.51 1.45
CA LEU A 319 -33.55 -11.13 1.71
C LEU A 319 -33.40 -10.75 3.19
N GLN A 320 -33.70 -11.67 4.11
CA GLN A 320 -33.56 -11.44 5.55
C GLN A 320 -32.09 -11.25 5.95
N HIS A 321 -31.18 -12.11 5.48
CA HIS A 321 -29.74 -11.92 5.69
C HIS A 321 -29.19 -10.67 5.00
N LYS A 322 -29.70 -10.29 3.83
CA LYS A 322 -29.36 -9.00 3.19
C LYS A 322 -29.83 -7.80 4.04
N LEU A 323 -31.00 -7.90 4.66
CA LEU A 323 -31.52 -6.87 5.56
C LEU A 323 -30.70 -6.77 6.86
N GLU A 324 -30.31 -7.90 7.45
CA GLU A 324 -29.43 -7.99 8.62
C GLU A 324 -28.04 -7.38 8.31
N ALA A 325 -27.45 -7.72 7.16
CA ALA A 325 -26.17 -7.16 6.71
C ALA A 325 -26.24 -5.65 6.43
N LEU A 326 -27.37 -5.15 5.90
CA LEU A 326 -27.61 -3.72 5.73
C LEU A 326 -27.77 -3.00 7.08
N GLY A 327 -28.53 -3.57 8.03
CA GLY A 327 -28.69 -3.00 9.37
C GLY A 327 -27.39 -2.97 10.17
N GLN A 328 -26.56 -4.02 10.07
CA GLN A 328 -25.20 -4.01 10.63
C GLN A 328 -24.33 -2.92 10.00
N ARG A 329 -24.43 -2.72 8.68
CA ARG A 329 -23.67 -1.68 7.97
C ARG A 329 -24.15 -0.26 8.32
N GLU A 330 -25.45 -0.05 8.48
CA GLU A 330 -26.05 1.21 8.95
C GLU A 330 -25.62 1.54 10.37
N TRP A 331 -25.56 0.53 11.25
CA TRP A 331 -25.07 0.67 12.62
C TRP A 331 -23.58 1.06 12.66
N VAL A 332 -22.72 0.39 11.87
CA VAL A 332 -21.29 0.74 11.76
C VAL A 332 -21.12 2.16 11.20
N LEU A 333 -21.84 2.53 10.13
CA LEU A 333 -21.77 3.88 9.57
C LEU A 333 -22.25 4.96 10.56
N SER A 334 -23.23 4.65 11.41
CA SER A 334 -23.68 5.54 12.48
C SER A 334 -22.59 5.71 13.56
N GLN A 335 -21.92 4.62 13.95
CA GLN A 335 -20.81 4.65 14.90
C GLN A 335 -19.61 5.43 14.34
N GLU A 336 -19.28 5.25 13.06
CA GLU A 336 -18.24 6.02 12.36
C GLU A 336 -18.58 7.52 12.31
N LEU A 337 -19.85 7.88 12.02
CA LEU A 337 -20.30 9.28 12.03
C LEU A 337 -20.22 9.94 13.42
N ASP A 338 -20.44 9.19 14.50
CA ASP A 338 -20.29 9.71 15.87
C ASP A 338 -18.81 9.85 16.29
N ILE A 339 -17.94 8.92 15.86
CA ILE A 339 -16.48 9.07 16.03
C ILE A 339 -15.97 10.28 15.24
N LEU A 340 -16.46 10.49 14.01
CA LEU A 340 -16.12 11.66 13.20
C LEU A 340 -16.60 12.97 13.86
N ARG A 341 -17.83 13.02 14.40
CA ARG A 341 -18.31 14.18 15.18
C ARG A 341 -17.47 14.42 16.44
N GLY A 342 -17.02 13.37 17.12
CA GLY A 342 -16.08 13.48 18.24
C GLY A 342 -14.73 14.07 17.82
N ARG A 343 -14.15 13.59 16.71
CA ARG A 343 -12.91 14.12 16.12
C ARG A 343 -13.06 15.58 15.67
N GLU A 344 -14.19 15.96 15.08
CA GLU A 344 -14.51 17.34 14.69
C GLU A 344 -14.50 18.27 15.93
N GLY A 345 -15.19 17.89 17.00
CA GLY A 345 -15.21 18.65 18.25
C GLY A 345 -13.84 18.79 18.93
N ILE A 346 -12.98 17.77 18.82
CA ILE A 346 -11.58 17.84 19.28
C ILE A 346 -10.77 18.80 18.38
N LYS A 347 -10.92 18.74 17.05
CA LYS A 347 -10.28 19.67 16.11
C LYS A 347 -10.71 21.12 16.36
N GLU A 348 -11.99 21.38 16.63
CA GLU A 348 -12.47 22.70 17.04
C GLU A 348 -11.85 23.19 18.35
N ALA A 349 -11.70 22.32 19.35
CA ALA A 349 -11.10 22.66 20.65
C ALA A 349 -9.61 23.00 20.52
N VAL A 350 -8.85 22.18 19.78
CA VAL A 350 -7.43 22.41 19.49
C VAL A 350 -7.24 23.68 18.67
N HIS A 351 -8.10 23.94 17.66
CA HIS A 351 -8.05 25.19 16.89
C HIS A 351 -8.26 26.43 17.78
N ARG A 352 -9.18 26.34 18.75
CA ARG A 352 -9.45 27.40 19.75
C ARG A 352 -8.23 27.67 20.64
N GLU A 353 -7.59 26.62 21.13
CA GLU A 353 -6.38 26.72 21.95
C GLU A 353 -5.18 27.28 21.14
N LEU A 354 -5.06 26.89 19.86
CA LEU A 354 -4.06 27.44 18.94
C LEU A 354 -4.31 28.92 18.63
N GLN A 355 -5.57 29.35 18.46
CA GLN A 355 -5.92 30.78 18.35
C GLN A 355 -5.53 31.57 19.61
N GLU A 356 -5.78 31.04 20.81
CA GLU A 356 -5.41 31.72 22.06
C GLU A 356 -3.89 31.78 22.26
N LYS A 357 -3.16 30.71 21.90
CA LYS A 357 -1.69 30.68 21.85
C LYS A 357 -1.14 31.69 20.84
N LEU A 358 -1.73 31.79 19.65
CA LEU A 358 -1.36 32.76 18.61
C LEU A 358 -1.57 34.19 19.09
N ALA A 359 -2.77 34.55 19.56
CA ALA A 359 -3.08 35.88 20.08
C ALA A 359 -2.20 36.28 21.29
N THR A 360 -1.66 35.31 22.02
CA THR A 360 -0.72 35.51 23.13
C THR A 360 0.73 35.65 22.66
N ALA A 361 1.11 35.01 21.55
CA ALA A 361 2.38 35.22 20.87
C ALA A 361 2.44 36.57 20.13
N GLU A 362 1.34 36.98 19.50
CA GLU A 362 1.17 38.29 18.87
C GLU A 362 1.35 39.42 19.89
N ARG A 363 0.63 39.37 21.03
CA ARG A 363 0.83 40.31 22.15
C ARG A 363 2.29 40.41 22.62
N LYS A 364 3.03 39.30 22.66
CA LYS A 364 4.47 39.31 22.99
C LYS A 364 5.33 39.89 21.87
N ASN A 365 4.96 39.72 20.60
CA ASN A 365 5.65 40.35 19.48
C ASN A 365 5.40 41.87 19.44
N GLU A 366 4.19 42.35 19.76
CA GLU A 366 3.92 43.78 20.00
C GLU A 366 4.80 44.33 21.14
N GLU A 367 4.87 43.62 22.28
CA GLU A 367 5.69 44.03 23.42
C GLU A 367 7.20 44.06 23.09
N LEU A 368 7.68 43.12 22.27
CA LEU A 368 9.07 43.07 21.79
C LEU A 368 9.36 44.15 20.73
N ARG A 369 8.40 44.49 19.86
CA ARG A 369 8.49 45.63 18.94
C ARG A 369 8.63 46.94 19.73
N ALA A 370 7.71 47.22 20.65
CA ALA A 370 7.76 48.42 21.49
C ALA A 370 9.08 48.55 22.29
N LYS A 371 9.64 47.43 22.76
CA LYS A 371 10.97 47.40 23.42
C LYS A 371 12.12 47.65 22.42
N LEU A 372 12.04 47.14 21.20
CA LEU A 372 13.02 47.41 20.15
C LEU A 372 12.97 48.89 19.75
N ASP A 373 11.78 49.44 19.54
CA ASP A 373 11.56 50.83 19.16
C ASP A 373 12.11 51.79 20.22
N GLY A 374 11.82 51.56 21.51
CA GLY A 374 12.41 52.33 22.61
C GLY A 374 13.94 52.21 22.72
N VAL A 375 14.53 51.08 22.32
CA VAL A 375 16.00 50.91 22.24
C VAL A 375 16.59 51.61 21.01
N LEU A 376 15.84 51.69 19.90
CA LEU A 376 16.23 52.45 18.71
C LEU A 376 16.14 53.96 18.98
N GLU A 377 15.12 54.43 19.68
CA GLU A 377 14.93 55.82 20.07
C GLU A 377 16.05 56.28 21.02
N GLN A 378 16.36 55.53 22.08
CA GLN A 378 17.53 55.78 22.94
C GLN A 378 18.88 55.74 22.20
N LYS A 379 18.98 55.03 21.07
CA LYS A 379 20.17 55.08 20.20
C LYS A 379 20.15 56.33 19.31
N GLY A 380 18.99 56.74 18.81
CA GLY A 380 18.78 58.00 18.11
C GLY A 380 19.19 59.21 18.96
N GLU A 381 18.76 59.27 20.21
CA GLU A 381 19.15 60.31 21.18
C GLU A 381 20.67 60.38 21.40
N ARG A 382 21.34 59.22 21.55
CA ARG A 382 22.80 59.16 21.68
C ARG A 382 23.52 59.58 20.39
N VAL A 383 23.02 59.16 19.23
CA VAL A 383 23.57 59.59 17.95
C VAL A 383 23.39 61.10 17.76
N ALA A 384 22.24 61.67 18.15
CA ALA A 384 22.01 63.12 18.14
C ALA A 384 22.94 63.88 19.10
N SER A 385 23.22 63.36 20.31
CA SER A 385 24.18 63.98 21.21
C SER A 385 25.64 63.90 20.71
N HIS A 386 26.01 62.79 20.05
CA HIS A 386 27.29 62.69 19.32
C HIS A 386 27.38 63.66 18.14
N PHE A 387 26.30 63.87 17.37
CA PHE A 387 26.26 64.89 16.32
C PHE A 387 26.40 66.31 16.88
N ASN A 388 25.70 66.64 17.97
CA ASN A 388 25.86 67.92 18.65
C ASN A 388 27.31 68.14 19.14
N SER A 389 27.97 67.09 19.63
CA SER A 389 29.41 67.13 19.97
C SER A 389 30.31 67.33 18.74
N ALA A 390 30.02 66.67 17.62
CA ALA A 390 30.78 66.82 16.37
C ALA A 390 30.61 68.21 15.74
N VAL A 391 29.41 68.81 15.83
CA VAL A 391 29.16 70.21 15.45
C VAL A 391 29.95 71.16 16.36
N LYS A 392 29.95 70.93 17.68
CA LYS A 392 30.76 71.73 18.63
C LYS A 392 32.26 71.66 18.33
N ILE A 393 32.76 70.52 17.86
CA ILE A 393 34.16 70.36 17.41
C ILE A 393 34.43 71.17 16.13
N HIS A 394 33.48 71.23 15.19
CA HIS A 394 33.62 72.08 13.99
C HIS A 394 33.59 73.57 14.33
N GLU A 395 32.67 74.03 15.18
CA GLU A 395 32.65 75.42 15.67
C GLU A 395 33.98 75.82 16.33
N LEU A 396 34.56 74.93 17.14
CA LEU A 396 35.87 75.15 17.78
C LEU A 396 37.01 75.16 16.76
N LEU A 397 36.99 74.28 15.74
CA LEU A 397 37.99 74.27 14.66
C LEU A 397 37.92 75.54 13.81
N ASP A 398 36.73 76.03 13.46
CA ASP A 398 36.57 77.24 12.66
C ASP A 398 36.92 78.51 13.45
N GLY A 399 36.60 78.56 14.75
CA GLY A 399 37.12 79.59 15.66
C GLY A 399 38.64 79.57 15.78
N LEU A 400 39.28 78.40 15.73
CA LEU A 400 40.73 78.25 15.76
C LEU A 400 41.38 78.71 14.44
N LYS A 401 40.76 78.41 13.28
CA LYS A 401 41.18 78.95 11.97
C LYS A 401 41.12 80.47 11.90
N GLU A 402 40.03 81.08 12.37
CA GLU A 402 39.90 82.54 12.39
C GLU A 402 40.86 83.20 13.39
N ALA A 403 41.15 82.55 14.53
CA ALA A 403 42.21 82.99 15.44
C ALA A 403 43.61 82.89 14.82
N GLU A 404 43.91 81.83 14.07
CA GLU A 404 45.18 81.68 13.34
C GLU A 404 45.30 82.66 12.18
N LYS A 405 44.21 82.91 11.44
CA LYS A 405 44.14 83.95 10.41
C LYS A 405 44.37 85.34 10.98
N GLY A 406 43.69 85.70 12.09
CA GLY A 406 43.95 86.95 12.80
C GLY A 406 45.38 87.07 13.33
N ARG A 407 46.01 85.95 13.74
CA ARG A 407 47.44 85.91 14.10
C ARG A 407 48.33 86.17 12.88
N MET A 408 48.02 85.62 11.70
CA MET A 408 48.77 85.84 10.46
C MET A 408 48.61 87.28 9.96
N GLU A 409 47.39 87.83 10.00
CA GLU A 409 47.09 89.23 9.69
C GLU A 409 47.90 90.16 10.60
N ALA A 410 47.84 89.97 11.93
CA ALA A 410 48.65 90.74 12.89
C ALA A 410 50.17 90.62 12.70
N LEU A 411 50.66 89.53 12.09
CA LEU A 411 52.07 89.30 11.81
C LEU A 411 52.51 90.06 10.55
N ALA A 412 51.69 90.05 9.49
CA ALA A 412 51.88 90.91 8.31
C ALA A 412 51.80 92.40 8.67
N ASP A 413 50.86 92.77 9.54
CA ASP A 413 50.70 94.11 10.13
C ASP A 413 51.94 94.50 10.98
N GLY A 414 52.66 93.52 11.54
CA GLY A 414 53.95 93.70 12.21
C GLY A 414 55.11 93.93 11.23
N GLU A 415 55.16 93.19 10.12
CA GLU A 415 56.16 93.39 9.06
C GLU A 415 55.97 94.73 8.32
N GLU A 416 54.72 95.19 8.16
CA GLU A 416 54.43 96.48 7.53
C GLU A 416 54.85 97.65 8.43
N ARG A 417 54.60 97.57 9.75
CA ARG A 417 55.17 98.53 10.72
C ARG A 417 56.70 98.50 10.75
N LYS A 418 57.32 97.34 10.52
CA LYS A 418 58.78 97.21 10.38
C LYS A 418 59.30 97.91 9.12
N ARG A 419 58.63 97.75 7.97
CA ARG A 419 58.95 98.51 6.73
C ARG A 419 58.83 100.03 6.93
N GLN A 420 57.81 100.49 7.66
CA GLN A 420 57.63 101.91 7.97
C GLN A 420 58.73 102.45 8.91
N ALA A 421 59.24 101.63 9.84
CA ALA A 421 60.41 101.99 10.66
C ALA A 421 61.72 102.00 9.85
N GLU A 422 61.88 101.09 8.88
CA GLU A 422 63.02 101.05 7.96
C GLU A 422 63.02 102.31 7.05
N GLN A 423 61.88 102.73 6.51
CA GLN A 423 61.75 103.97 5.73
C GLN A 423 62.07 105.24 6.55
N LEU A 424 61.60 105.33 7.81
CA LEU A 424 61.96 106.43 8.71
C LEU A 424 63.46 106.48 9.06
N THR A 425 64.17 105.36 8.92
CA THR A 425 65.63 105.30 9.10
C THR A 425 66.36 105.89 7.89
N GLU A 426 65.86 105.65 6.66
CA GLU A 426 66.40 106.26 5.44
C GLU A 426 66.12 107.78 5.37
N GLU A 427 64.95 108.25 5.82
CA GLU A 427 64.63 109.68 5.88
C GLU A 427 65.54 110.48 6.84
N LEU A 428 66.09 109.84 7.87
CA LEU A 428 67.08 110.47 8.77
C LEU A 428 68.45 110.59 8.10
N GLY A 429 68.91 109.56 7.37
CA GLY A 429 70.14 109.62 6.58
C GLY A 429 70.12 110.75 5.53
N MET A 430 68.95 111.00 4.94
CA MET A 430 68.73 112.10 3.98
C MET A 430 68.83 113.52 4.57
N LYS A 431 68.94 113.68 5.90
CA LYS A 431 69.05 115.00 6.57
C LYS A 431 70.43 115.35 7.13
N GLU A 432 71.33 114.39 7.35
CA GLU A 432 72.72 114.71 7.75
C GLU A 432 73.58 115.16 6.56
N GLN A 433 73.24 114.76 5.33
CA GLN A 433 73.94 115.15 4.10
C GLN A 433 73.62 116.60 3.63
N ALA A 434 72.90 117.38 4.42
CA ALA A 434 72.37 118.70 4.03
C ALA A 434 73.11 119.92 4.63
N LEU A 435 74.15 119.72 5.46
CA LEU A 435 74.77 120.82 6.23
C LEU A 435 76.32 120.87 6.17
N ARG A 436 76.90 120.63 4.98
CA ARG A 436 78.32 120.90 4.68
C ARG A 436 78.59 121.25 3.20
N ASN A 437 78.02 122.37 2.75
CA ASN A 437 78.42 123.05 1.51
C ASN A 437 79.07 124.39 1.84
N GLY A 438 80.20 124.70 1.20
CA GLY A 438 81.05 125.87 1.50
C GLY A 438 82.43 125.43 2.01
N GLU A 439 83.56 125.78 1.39
CA GLU A 439 83.75 126.58 0.17
C GLU A 439 84.86 126.02 -0.73
N ALA A 440 84.75 126.23 -2.04
CA ALA A 440 85.83 125.99 -3.00
C ALA A 440 86.68 127.25 -3.24
N LYS A 441 87.86 127.31 -2.62
CA LYS A 441 89.01 128.23 -2.81
C LYS A 441 90.13 127.68 -1.92
N MET A 442 91.39 127.49 -2.30
CA MET A 442 92.21 128.01 -3.42
C MET A 442 93.10 126.86 -3.97
N VAL A 443 93.21 126.67 -5.28
CA VAL A 443 94.21 127.25 -6.22
C VAL A 443 95.63 126.63 -6.14
N ALA A 444 95.92 125.83 -7.17
CA ALA A 444 97.18 125.70 -7.93
C ALA A 444 98.51 125.21 -7.29
N LEU A 445 98.99 124.10 -7.89
CA LEU A 445 100.32 123.91 -8.53
C LEU A 445 101.63 123.79 -7.72
N MET A 446 102.44 122.81 -8.16
CA MET A 446 103.91 122.71 -8.06
C MET A 446 104.50 122.52 -6.64
N GLU A 447 105.71 121.98 -6.45
CA GLU A 447 106.63 121.19 -7.31
C GLU A 447 107.59 120.39 -6.41
N LYS A 448 108.08 119.24 -6.89
CA LYS A 448 109.27 118.49 -6.36
C LYS A 448 109.12 118.00 -4.89
N GLY A 449 109.81 116.96 -4.44
CA GLY A 449 110.68 116.00 -5.12
C GLY A 449 111.80 115.54 -4.19
N GLU A 450 112.34 114.33 -4.42
CA GLU A 450 113.72 113.94 -4.05
C GLU A 450 114.08 113.85 -2.53
N LYS A 451 114.95 112.96 -2.04
CA LYS A 451 115.94 112.06 -2.68
C LYS A 451 116.50 111.06 -1.63
N LEU A 452 117.02 109.91 -2.10
CA LEU A 452 118.10 109.09 -1.47
C LEU A 452 117.81 108.38 -0.11
N THR A 453 118.44 107.25 0.27
CA THR A 453 119.45 106.39 -0.41
C THR A 453 119.40 104.94 0.12
N LYS A 454 119.95 103.99 -0.66
CA LYS A 454 120.57 102.69 -0.25
C LYS A 454 119.87 101.88 0.85
N GLN A 455 119.44 100.66 0.56
CA GLN A 455 120.41 99.56 0.53
C GLN A 455 120.05 98.46 -0.49
N THR A 456 121.07 97.93 -1.20
CA THR A 456 120.97 96.82 -2.15
C THR A 456 121.89 95.68 -1.74
N GLU A 457 121.57 95.08 -0.60
CA GLU A 457 122.06 93.81 -0.03
C GLU A 457 120.95 93.48 1.00
N ASP A 458 120.28 92.33 1.02
CA ASP A 458 120.71 90.99 0.59
C ASP A 458 120.03 90.41 -0.67
N GLN A 459 120.72 89.45 -1.28
CA GLN A 459 120.19 88.59 -2.34
C GLN A 459 119.66 87.23 -1.80
N ARG A 460 119.25 86.37 -2.75
CA ARG A 460 119.32 84.89 -2.69
C ARG A 460 118.29 84.12 -1.84
N ASN A 461 118.04 84.49 -0.58
CA ASN A 461 117.37 83.61 0.40
C ASN A 461 115.87 83.28 0.18
N VAL A 462 115.27 83.68 -0.95
CA VAL A 462 113.86 83.41 -1.31
C VAL A 462 113.71 82.41 -2.47
N ILE A 463 114.69 82.33 -3.38
CA ILE A 463 114.57 81.50 -4.60
C ILE A 463 114.65 80.01 -4.26
N ASP A 464 115.60 79.61 -3.42
CA ASP A 464 115.79 78.20 -3.01
C ASP A 464 114.57 77.64 -2.26
N LYS A 465 113.78 78.50 -1.59
CA LYS A 465 112.53 78.11 -0.91
C LYS A 465 111.40 77.77 -1.88
N ILE A 466 111.33 78.43 -3.03
CA ILE A 466 110.30 78.19 -4.06
C ILE A 466 110.62 76.91 -4.84
N GLN A 467 111.91 76.66 -5.11
CA GLN A 467 112.33 75.45 -5.82
C GLN A 467 112.09 74.18 -4.99
N ALA A 468 112.16 74.26 -3.65
CA ALA A 468 111.75 73.17 -2.75
C ALA A 468 110.22 72.90 -2.77
N THR A 469 109.38 73.92 -2.97
CA THR A 469 107.91 73.73 -2.93
C THR A 469 107.37 73.04 -4.19
N LEU A 470 108.01 73.24 -5.35
CA LEU A 470 107.65 72.58 -6.60
C LEU A 470 107.86 71.06 -6.55
N VAL A 471 108.93 70.58 -5.89
CA VAL A 471 109.20 69.14 -5.74
C VAL A 471 108.14 68.45 -4.88
N VAL A 472 107.64 69.12 -3.84
CA VAL A 472 106.52 68.61 -3.02
C VAL A 472 105.24 68.54 -3.87
N ARG A 473 104.93 69.59 -4.63
CA ARG A 473 103.75 69.63 -5.52
C ARG A 473 103.77 68.57 -6.62
N GLN A 474 104.93 68.24 -7.18
CA GLN A 474 105.04 67.12 -8.13
C GLN A 474 104.75 65.77 -7.47
N LYS A 475 105.10 65.61 -6.18
CA LYS A 475 104.81 64.38 -5.42
C LYS A 475 103.33 64.27 -5.08
N GLU A 476 102.72 65.36 -4.60
CA GLU A 476 101.27 65.48 -4.38
C GLU A 476 100.47 65.18 -5.66
N ALA A 477 100.92 65.67 -6.82
CA ALA A 477 100.31 65.37 -8.12
C ALA A 477 100.42 63.88 -8.50
N ASN A 478 101.58 63.26 -8.29
CA ASN A 478 101.77 61.83 -8.57
C ASN A 478 100.93 60.92 -7.65
N ASP A 479 100.81 61.26 -6.37
CA ASP A 479 99.97 60.52 -5.41
C ASP A 479 98.48 60.67 -5.73
N LEU A 480 98.01 61.86 -6.15
CA LEU A 480 96.65 62.08 -6.66
C LEU A 480 96.39 61.34 -7.98
N GLN A 481 97.36 61.28 -8.89
CA GLN A 481 97.25 60.54 -10.15
C GLN A 481 97.15 59.02 -9.89
N LYS A 482 97.84 58.51 -8.87
CA LYS A 482 97.69 57.12 -8.42
C LYS A 482 96.31 56.86 -7.80
N GLN A 483 95.82 57.75 -6.93
CA GLN A 483 94.46 57.63 -6.39
C GLN A 483 93.38 57.66 -7.48
N LEU A 484 93.58 58.43 -8.56
CA LEU A 484 92.69 58.40 -9.73
C LEU A 484 92.71 57.05 -10.46
N GLN A 485 93.87 56.39 -10.59
CA GLN A 485 93.96 55.05 -11.19
C GLN A 485 93.32 53.97 -10.30
N ASP A 486 93.56 54.01 -8.99
CA ASP A 486 92.92 53.11 -8.02
C ASP A 486 91.38 53.31 -8.01
N LEU A 487 90.90 54.55 -8.14
CA LEU A 487 89.47 54.87 -8.28
C LEU A 487 88.90 54.43 -9.64
N GLN A 488 89.66 54.52 -10.74
CA GLN A 488 89.22 54.05 -12.06
C GLN A 488 89.03 52.53 -12.07
N HIS A 489 89.98 51.74 -11.57
CA HIS A 489 89.81 50.29 -11.46
C HIS A 489 88.70 49.88 -10.46
N SER A 490 88.48 50.67 -9.40
CA SER A 490 87.32 50.52 -8.51
C SER A 490 85.99 50.74 -9.26
N LEU A 491 85.94 51.76 -10.14
CA LEU A 491 84.77 52.03 -11.00
C LEU A 491 84.53 50.88 -11.99
N GLU A 492 85.55 50.41 -12.70
CA GLU A 492 85.45 49.28 -13.64
C GLU A 492 84.98 47.98 -12.96
N ALA A 493 85.38 47.75 -11.71
CA ALA A 493 84.92 46.62 -10.92
C ALA A 493 83.43 46.76 -10.53
N MET A 494 83.00 47.96 -10.11
CA MET A 494 81.60 48.29 -9.83
C MET A 494 80.72 48.21 -11.10
N GLU A 495 81.22 48.64 -12.26
CA GLU A 495 80.53 48.53 -13.53
C GLU A 495 80.35 47.07 -13.97
N LYS A 496 81.37 46.20 -13.78
CA LYS A 496 81.22 44.75 -14.00
C LYS A 496 80.21 44.11 -13.06
N LEU A 497 80.28 44.38 -11.76
CA LEU A 497 79.34 43.83 -10.78
C LEU A 497 77.90 44.28 -11.06
N THR A 498 77.69 45.56 -11.38
CA THR A 498 76.34 46.06 -11.75
C THR A 498 75.88 45.57 -13.12
N ALA A 499 76.78 45.21 -14.04
CA ALA A 499 76.42 44.55 -15.30
C ALA A 499 76.00 43.09 -15.10
N GLU A 500 76.69 42.32 -14.24
CA GLU A 500 76.30 40.95 -13.89
C GLU A 500 74.98 40.91 -13.10
N ASP A 501 74.76 41.87 -12.20
CA ASP A 501 73.51 41.98 -11.44
C ASP A 501 72.32 42.41 -12.32
N LYS A 502 72.53 43.34 -13.26
CA LYS A 502 71.55 43.67 -14.32
C LYS A 502 71.26 42.46 -15.21
N LYS A 503 72.23 41.59 -15.46
CA LYS A 503 72.01 40.35 -16.22
C LYS A 503 71.15 39.36 -15.43
N ARG A 504 71.48 39.07 -14.17
CA ARG A 504 70.69 38.18 -13.30
C ARG A 504 69.25 38.67 -13.15
N THR A 505 69.06 39.95 -12.84
CA THR A 505 67.72 40.54 -12.72
C THR A 505 66.94 40.61 -14.05
N SER A 506 67.60 40.47 -15.20
CA SER A 506 66.93 40.22 -16.49
C SER A 506 66.52 38.76 -16.64
N GLU A 507 67.43 37.81 -16.35
CA GLU A 507 67.18 36.37 -16.46
C GLU A 507 66.05 35.92 -15.51
N GLU A 508 66.03 36.43 -14.27
CA GLU A 508 64.94 36.23 -13.31
C GLU A 508 63.62 36.84 -13.79
N ARG A 509 63.65 38.04 -14.39
CA ARG A 509 62.46 38.71 -14.94
C ARG A 509 61.88 37.92 -16.11
N ASP A 510 62.71 37.39 -17.00
CA ASP A 510 62.26 36.58 -18.13
C ASP A 510 61.68 35.23 -17.67
N GLU A 511 62.24 34.59 -16.64
CA GLU A 511 61.66 33.37 -16.08
C GLU A 511 60.33 33.63 -15.34
N LEU A 512 60.21 34.75 -14.61
CA LEU A 512 58.95 35.20 -14.02
C LEU A 512 57.89 35.52 -15.09
N GLN A 513 58.28 36.23 -16.16
CA GLN A 513 57.40 36.52 -17.30
C GLN A 513 56.88 35.23 -17.96
N LYS A 514 57.76 34.22 -18.10
CA LYS A 514 57.39 32.89 -18.62
C LYS A 514 56.43 32.16 -17.68
N LYS A 515 56.65 32.18 -16.37
CA LYS A 515 55.73 31.61 -15.37
C LYS A 515 54.36 32.31 -15.39
N ILE A 516 54.33 33.64 -15.46
CA ILE A 516 53.09 34.44 -15.59
C ILE A 516 52.33 34.06 -16.85
N SER A 517 53.00 33.90 -18.01
CA SER A 517 52.35 33.49 -19.26
C SER A 517 51.69 32.10 -19.19
N SER A 518 52.34 31.15 -18.49
CA SER A 518 51.81 29.79 -18.26
C SER A 518 50.57 29.79 -17.38
N VAL A 519 50.63 30.51 -16.24
CA VAL A 519 49.48 30.68 -15.33
C VAL A 519 48.32 31.38 -16.03
N LYS A 520 48.60 32.42 -16.83
CA LYS A 520 47.58 33.12 -17.63
C LYS A 520 46.87 32.18 -18.60
N GLY A 521 47.60 31.42 -19.41
CA GLY A 521 46.99 30.46 -20.35
C GLY A 521 46.15 29.38 -19.66
N SER A 522 46.58 28.91 -18.48
CA SER A 522 45.79 27.98 -17.67
C SER A 522 44.48 28.59 -17.16
N LEU A 523 44.52 29.84 -16.68
CA LEU A 523 43.33 30.55 -16.20
C LEU A 523 42.37 30.92 -17.34
N GLU A 524 42.88 31.30 -18.51
CA GLU A 524 42.09 31.56 -19.71
C GLU A 524 41.37 30.28 -20.19
N GLY A 525 42.06 29.13 -20.20
CA GLY A 525 41.45 27.82 -20.48
C GLY A 525 40.36 27.42 -19.47
N GLN A 526 40.60 27.63 -18.17
CA GLN A 526 39.59 27.39 -17.13
C GLN A 526 38.37 28.31 -17.27
N LEU A 527 38.56 29.61 -17.53
CA LEU A 527 37.48 30.55 -17.81
C LEU A 527 36.67 30.16 -19.05
N GLN A 528 37.34 29.70 -20.10
CA GLN A 528 36.67 29.29 -21.35
C GLN A 528 35.88 27.99 -21.16
N SER A 529 36.39 27.05 -20.38
CA SER A 529 35.67 25.84 -19.93
C SER A 529 34.42 26.21 -19.11
N LEU A 530 34.58 26.99 -18.04
CA LEU A 530 33.46 27.43 -17.19
C LEU A 530 32.40 28.22 -17.96
N LYS A 531 32.82 29.05 -18.92
CA LYS A 531 31.91 29.79 -19.83
C LYS A 531 31.12 28.86 -20.75
N SER A 532 31.69 27.73 -21.17
CA SER A 532 30.95 26.71 -21.94
C SER A 532 29.93 25.96 -21.07
N GLN A 533 30.32 25.59 -19.84
CA GLN A 533 29.45 24.91 -18.88
C GLN A 533 28.28 25.79 -18.39
N LEU A 534 28.53 27.09 -18.19
CA LEU A 534 27.46 28.04 -17.88
C LEU A 534 26.43 28.10 -19.02
N LYS A 535 26.91 28.15 -20.27
CA LYS A 535 26.04 28.26 -21.45
C LYS A 535 25.20 27.00 -21.71
N THR A 536 25.73 25.80 -21.43
CA THR A 536 24.90 24.58 -21.47
C THR A 536 23.86 24.58 -20.36
N LYS A 537 24.24 24.96 -19.13
CA LYS A 537 23.30 25.07 -18.00
C LYS A 537 22.21 26.13 -18.24
N GLU A 538 22.53 27.25 -18.89
CA GLU A 538 21.53 28.24 -19.34
C GLU A 538 20.51 27.61 -20.30
N THR A 539 20.96 26.80 -21.28
CA THR A 539 20.04 26.09 -22.20
C THR A 539 19.22 24.99 -21.51
N GLU A 540 19.81 24.27 -20.55
CA GLU A 540 19.08 23.29 -19.72
C GLU A 540 18.01 23.96 -18.85
N HIS A 541 18.29 25.12 -18.26
CA HIS A 541 17.32 25.90 -17.50
C HIS A 541 16.18 26.43 -18.40
N LEU A 542 16.49 26.89 -19.61
CA LEU A 542 15.49 27.30 -20.61
C LEU A 542 14.58 26.14 -21.06
N SER A 543 15.14 24.94 -21.19
CA SER A 543 14.36 23.72 -21.49
C SER A 543 13.47 23.32 -20.31
N ASN A 544 14.02 23.30 -19.09
CA ASN A 544 13.27 22.97 -17.88
C ASN A 544 12.17 24.00 -17.57
N ALA A 545 12.39 25.29 -17.81
CA ALA A 545 11.36 26.32 -17.64
C ALA A 545 10.14 26.08 -18.55
N LYS A 546 10.35 25.73 -19.82
CA LYS A 546 9.27 25.34 -20.74
C LYS A 546 8.54 24.07 -20.28
N ARG A 547 9.28 23.08 -19.75
CA ARG A 547 8.68 21.85 -19.20
C ARG A 547 7.85 22.12 -17.95
N ILE A 548 8.29 23.04 -17.08
CA ILE A 548 7.51 23.49 -15.91
C ILE A 548 6.22 24.16 -16.35
N GLN A 549 6.25 25.12 -17.29
CA GLN A 549 5.02 25.75 -17.82
C GLN A 549 4.02 24.75 -18.41
N HIS A 550 4.50 23.71 -19.09
CA HIS A 550 3.62 22.66 -19.62
C HIS A 550 2.97 21.84 -18.50
N LEU A 551 3.73 21.48 -17.45
CA LEU A 551 3.21 20.77 -16.28
C LEU A 551 2.26 21.63 -15.44
N GLU A 552 2.47 22.94 -15.36
CA GLU A 552 1.57 23.91 -14.73
C GLU A 552 0.22 23.97 -15.47
N ALA A 553 0.24 24.02 -16.80
CA ALA A 553 -0.97 24.00 -17.63
C ALA A 553 -1.73 22.66 -17.54
N ASP A 554 -1.03 21.53 -17.54
CA ASP A 554 -1.63 20.21 -17.34
C ASP A 554 -2.23 20.07 -15.94
N ALA A 555 -1.57 20.61 -14.91
CA ALA A 555 -2.12 20.65 -13.54
C ALA A 555 -3.36 21.53 -13.42
N GLU A 556 -3.49 22.61 -14.20
CA GLU A 556 -4.71 23.42 -14.23
C GLU A 556 -5.87 22.71 -14.96
N ARG A 557 -5.58 22.00 -16.06
CA ARG A 557 -6.57 21.13 -16.72
C ARG A 557 -7.12 20.08 -15.75
N LEU A 558 -6.24 19.37 -15.05
CA LEU A 558 -6.62 18.36 -14.05
C LEU A 558 -7.38 18.97 -12.85
N ARG A 559 -7.07 20.21 -12.44
CA ARG A 559 -7.88 20.95 -11.45
C ARG A 559 -9.30 21.21 -11.97
N GLY A 560 -9.45 21.62 -13.23
CA GLY A 560 -10.75 21.81 -13.89
C GLY A 560 -11.57 20.53 -13.96
N GLU A 561 -10.96 19.43 -14.42
CA GLU A 561 -11.60 18.10 -14.50
C GLU A 561 -12.04 17.60 -13.11
N ARG A 562 -11.20 17.74 -12.09
CA ARG A 562 -11.54 17.41 -10.69
C ARG A 562 -12.72 18.24 -10.16
N GLN A 563 -12.80 19.52 -10.50
CA GLN A 563 -13.97 20.34 -10.16
C GLN A 563 -15.23 19.95 -10.96
N GLY A 564 -15.10 19.41 -12.17
CA GLY A 564 -16.21 18.83 -12.93
C GLY A 564 -16.75 17.59 -12.23
N LEU A 565 -15.88 16.62 -11.94
CA LEU A 565 -16.22 15.38 -11.23
C LEU A 565 -16.83 15.66 -9.85
N SER A 566 -16.31 16.66 -9.11
CA SER A 566 -16.88 17.07 -7.82
C SER A 566 -18.32 17.60 -7.94
N ARG A 567 -18.64 18.38 -8.98
CA ARG A 567 -20.04 18.82 -9.23
C ARG A 567 -20.95 17.64 -9.58
N ASN A 568 -20.48 16.74 -10.43
CA ASN A 568 -21.24 15.53 -10.80
C ASN A 568 -21.50 14.63 -9.59
N MET A 569 -20.53 14.50 -8.68
CA MET A 569 -20.66 13.73 -7.45
C MET A 569 -21.72 14.33 -6.52
N VAL A 570 -21.75 15.66 -6.34
CA VAL A 570 -22.79 16.36 -5.57
C VAL A 570 -24.17 16.19 -6.22
N GLN A 571 -24.27 16.23 -7.55
CA GLN A 571 -25.53 15.98 -8.26
C GLN A 571 -26.03 14.54 -8.04
N LEU A 572 -25.16 13.54 -8.15
CA LEU A 572 -25.49 12.15 -7.83
C LEU A 572 -25.91 11.98 -6.36
N GLU A 573 -25.24 12.64 -5.43
CA GLU A 573 -25.59 12.62 -4.01
C GLU A 573 -26.98 13.22 -3.75
N THR A 574 -27.35 14.32 -4.43
CA THR A 574 -28.72 14.85 -4.37
C THR A 574 -29.74 13.88 -4.97
N THR A 575 -29.46 13.27 -6.14
CA THR A 575 -30.35 12.28 -6.76
C THR A 575 -30.55 11.05 -5.87
N ILE A 576 -29.50 10.57 -5.19
CA ILE A 576 -29.60 9.46 -4.23
C ILE A 576 -30.47 9.86 -3.03
N LYS A 577 -30.32 11.09 -2.50
CA LYS A 577 -31.14 11.60 -1.39
C LYS A 577 -32.62 11.75 -1.76
N ASP A 578 -32.93 12.14 -2.99
CA ASP A 578 -34.32 12.26 -3.45
C ASP A 578 -34.94 10.88 -3.76
N ASN A 579 -34.18 9.97 -4.38
CA ASN A 579 -34.60 8.57 -4.55
C ASN A 579 -34.85 7.87 -3.19
N ALA A 580 -34.05 8.17 -2.16
CA ALA A 580 -34.23 7.63 -0.82
C ALA A 580 -35.56 8.08 -0.18
N LYS A 581 -35.95 9.36 -0.35
CA LYS A 581 -37.28 9.85 0.07
C LYS A 581 -38.40 9.10 -0.63
N GLN A 582 -38.29 8.94 -1.95
CA GLN A 582 -39.30 8.27 -2.77
C GLN A 582 -39.45 6.78 -2.38
N ILE A 583 -38.35 6.10 -2.01
CA ILE A 583 -38.39 4.74 -1.45
C ILE A 583 -39.16 4.71 -0.12
N GLU A 584 -38.98 5.71 0.76
CA GLU A 584 -39.70 5.77 2.03
C GLU A 584 -41.19 6.08 1.84
N GLU A 585 -41.55 6.95 0.89
CA GLU A 585 -42.93 7.18 0.46
C GLU A 585 -43.57 5.89 -0.09
N TYR A 586 -42.83 5.08 -0.88
CA TYR A 586 -43.31 3.77 -1.34
C TYR A 586 -43.48 2.76 -0.20
N LYS A 587 -42.60 2.75 0.81
CA LYS A 587 -42.81 1.92 2.02
C LYS A 587 -44.08 2.33 2.77
N GLU A 588 -44.33 3.64 2.93
CA GLU A 588 -45.53 4.15 3.59
C GLU A 588 -46.81 3.85 2.79
N GLN A 589 -46.73 3.80 1.46
CA GLN A 589 -47.82 3.31 0.61
C GLN A 589 -48.04 1.79 0.79
N CYS A 590 -46.97 1.00 0.91
CA CYS A 590 -47.04 -0.44 1.13
C CYS A 590 -47.62 -0.80 2.51
N THR A 591 -47.33 -0.04 3.58
CA THR A 591 -47.97 -0.25 4.89
C THR A 591 -49.47 0.06 4.83
N LYS A 592 -49.86 1.20 4.23
CA LYS A 592 -51.27 1.58 4.02
C LYS A 592 -52.04 0.53 3.20
N LEU A 593 -51.45 -0.01 2.14
CA LEU A 593 -52.03 -1.11 1.35
C LEU A 593 -52.15 -2.42 2.14
N THR A 594 -51.19 -2.72 3.01
CA THR A 594 -51.21 -3.90 3.88
C THR A 594 -52.31 -3.80 4.96
N GLU A 595 -52.48 -2.61 5.56
CA GLU A 595 -53.57 -2.33 6.48
C GLU A 595 -54.94 -2.44 5.80
N LEU A 596 -55.10 -1.86 4.61
CA LEU A 596 -56.33 -1.95 3.81
C LEU A 596 -56.64 -3.41 3.43
N LYS A 597 -55.64 -4.20 3.03
CA LYS A 597 -55.77 -5.65 2.79
C LYS A 597 -56.27 -6.40 4.03
N ASN A 598 -55.75 -6.08 5.22
CA ASN A 598 -56.18 -6.71 6.48
C ASN A 598 -57.63 -6.33 6.83
N ASN A 599 -58.03 -5.08 6.60
CA ASN A 599 -59.40 -4.61 6.81
C ASN A 599 -60.40 -5.26 5.84
N LEU A 600 -60.03 -5.46 4.57
CA LEU A 600 -60.82 -6.25 3.62
C LEU A 600 -60.92 -7.72 4.06
N LEU A 601 -59.83 -8.34 4.53
CA LEU A 601 -59.84 -9.73 5.00
C LEU A 601 -60.75 -9.92 6.23
N GLN A 602 -60.76 -8.96 7.16
CA GLN A 602 -61.67 -8.97 8.31
C GLN A 602 -63.14 -8.77 7.88
N THR A 603 -63.38 -7.97 6.84
CA THR A 603 -64.73 -7.76 6.27
C THR A 603 -65.24 -9.00 5.53
N ALA A 604 -64.38 -9.70 4.80
CA ALA A 604 -64.70 -10.97 4.15
C ALA A 604 -65.14 -12.05 5.17
N LYS A 605 -64.46 -12.15 6.32
CA LYS A 605 -64.84 -13.08 7.40
C LYS A 605 -66.25 -12.78 7.96
N ARG A 606 -66.55 -11.50 8.25
CA ARG A 606 -67.90 -11.07 8.69
C ARG A 606 -68.99 -11.38 7.65
N ASN A 607 -68.67 -11.25 6.37
CA ASN A 607 -69.59 -11.61 5.28
C ASN A 607 -69.79 -13.13 5.16
N GLU A 608 -68.79 -13.95 5.51
CA GLU A 608 -68.92 -15.41 5.55
C GLU A 608 -69.72 -15.89 6.79
N GLU A 609 -69.51 -15.25 7.94
CA GLU A 609 -70.28 -15.47 9.17
C GLU A 609 -71.77 -15.16 8.97
N THR A 610 -72.10 -13.96 8.51
CA THR A 610 -73.50 -13.56 8.21
C THR A 610 -74.13 -14.37 7.08
N LYS A 611 -73.34 -14.93 6.15
CA LYS A 611 -73.83 -15.88 5.14
C LYS A 611 -74.24 -17.23 5.75
N LYS A 612 -73.55 -17.71 6.80
CA LYS A 612 -73.94 -18.93 7.54
C LYS A 612 -75.25 -18.72 8.28
N GLU A 613 -75.36 -17.63 9.04
CA GLU A 613 -76.60 -17.22 9.73
C GLU A 613 -77.81 -17.16 8.78
N LEU A 614 -77.61 -16.62 7.56
CA LEU A 614 -78.68 -16.49 6.56
C LEU A 614 -79.06 -17.82 5.90
N VAL A 615 -78.14 -18.80 5.81
CA VAL A 615 -78.43 -20.17 5.37
C VAL A 615 -79.19 -20.94 6.45
N GLU A 616 -78.81 -20.80 7.71
CA GLU A 616 -79.51 -21.39 8.87
C GLU A 616 -80.94 -20.83 9.00
N SER A 617 -81.09 -19.51 8.88
CA SER A 617 -82.40 -18.84 8.84
C SER A 617 -83.26 -19.32 7.66
N LYS A 618 -82.67 -19.52 6.47
CA LYS A 618 -83.38 -20.09 5.31
C LYS A 618 -83.88 -21.52 5.60
N ALA A 619 -83.05 -22.37 6.18
CA ALA A 619 -83.42 -23.75 6.49
C ALA A 619 -84.59 -23.82 7.50
N ALA A 620 -84.59 -22.96 8.53
CA ALA A 620 -85.70 -22.84 9.47
C ALA A 620 -87.02 -22.44 8.77
N MET A 621 -86.97 -21.43 7.89
CA MET A 621 -88.14 -20.98 7.10
C MET A 621 -88.66 -22.08 6.14
N GLU A 622 -87.78 -22.93 5.60
CA GLU A 622 -88.17 -24.05 4.74
C GLU A 622 -88.87 -25.17 5.54
N CYS A 623 -88.46 -25.41 6.79
CA CYS A 623 -89.18 -26.30 7.72
C CYS A 623 -90.57 -25.76 8.09
N GLU A 624 -90.72 -24.46 8.40
CA GLU A 624 -92.04 -23.87 8.66
C GLU A 624 -92.98 -23.97 7.45
N LEU A 625 -92.46 -23.73 6.23
CA LEU A 625 -93.22 -23.89 4.99
C LEU A 625 -93.66 -25.34 4.74
N ALA A 626 -92.89 -26.34 5.17
CA ALA A 626 -93.31 -27.73 5.13
C ALA A 626 -94.49 -28.01 6.08
N GLY A 627 -94.43 -27.47 7.32
CA GLY A 627 -95.52 -27.57 8.30
C GLY A 627 -96.83 -26.92 7.80
N LEU A 628 -96.74 -25.72 7.22
CA LEU A 628 -97.91 -25.00 6.68
C LEU A 628 -98.53 -25.72 5.46
N ARG A 629 -97.73 -26.41 4.64
CA ARG A 629 -98.25 -27.24 3.55
C ARG A 629 -98.99 -28.49 4.03
N ALA A 630 -98.64 -29.02 5.21
CA ALA A 630 -99.38 -30.13 5.82
C ALA A 630 -100.78 -29.69 6.29
N SER A 631 -100.89 -28.54 6.96
CA SER A 631 -102.19 -28.01 7.42
C SER A 631 -103.09 -27.53 6.27
N GLU A 632 -102.52 -26.95 5.21
CA GLU A 632 -103.27 -26.61 3.99
C GLU A 632 -103.93 -27.85 3.36
N LYS A 633 -103.22 -28.98 3.35
CA LYS A 633 -103.71 -30.26 2.81
C LYS A 633 -104.84 -30.86 3.65
N GLN A 634 -104.85 -30.61 4.97
CA GLN A 634 -105.93 -31.00 5.87
C GLN A 634 -107.19 -30.14 5.66
N LEU A 635 -107.05 -28.81 5.53
CA LEU A 635 -108.18 -27.89 5.28
C LEU A 635 -108.84 -28.14 3.92
N LYS A 636 -108.07 -28.50 2.87
CA LYS A 636 -108.61 -28.85 1.56
C LYS A 636 -109.53 -30.09 1.56
N GLY A 637 -109.47 -30.94 2.59
CA GLY A 637 -110.42 -32.04 2.77
C GLY A 637 -111.81 -31.62 3.25
N GLN A 638 -111.97 -30.42 3.81
CA GLN A 638 -113.22 -29.95 4.44
C GLN A 638 -114.04 -28.99 3.54
N LEU A 639 -113.59 -28.76 2.31
CA LEU A 639 -114.12 -27.72 1.40
C LEU A 639 -114.79 -28.28 0.14
N SER A 640 -115.20 -29.55 0.15
CA SER A 640 -115.85 -30.22 -0.99
C SER A 640 -117.39 -30.15 -1.00
N ASP A 641 -118.04 -29.91 0.14
CA ASP A 641 -119.52 -29.94 0.28
C ASP A 641 -120.10 -28.60 0.77
N ALA A 642 -120.55 -27.75 -0.16
CA ALA A 642 -121.69 -26.83 0.01
C ALA A 642 -122.03 -26.14 -1.33
N LYS A 643 -123.32 -26.05 -1.69
CA LYS A 643 -123.78 -25.38 -2.93
C LYS A 643 -124.61 -24.14 -2.62
N VAL A 644 -124.33 -23.07 -3.36
CA VAL A 644 -124.56 -21.66 -2.96
C VAL A 644 -126.02 -21.21 -2.94
N THR A 645 -126.39 -20.42 -1.92
CA THR A 645 -127.54 -19.49 -1.98
C THR A 645 -127.09 -18.01 -1.98
N VAL A 646 -127.90 -17.10 -2.53
CA VAL A 646 -127.46 -15.75 -2.93
C VAL A 646 -126.96 -14.87 -1.77
N ASN A 647 -127.47 -15.06 -0.55
CA ASN A 647 -127.02 -14.26 0.61
C ASN A 647 -125.54 -14.57 0.97
N GLU A 648 -125.13 -15.83 0.81
CA GLU A 648 -123.74 -16.28 0.94
C GLU A 648 -122.83 -15.73 -0.17
N ARG A 649 -123.38 -15.12 -1.23
CA ARG A 649 -122.60 -14.47 -2.30
C ARG A 649 -122.19 -13.06 -1.90
N GLU A 650 -123.04 -12.33 -1.17
CA GLU A 650 -122.69 -11.02 -0.63
C GLU A 650 -121.78 -11.13 0.62
N GLN A 651 -121.91 -12.23 1.37
CA GLN A 651 -120.92 -12.57 2.39
C GLN A 651 -119.59 -13.02 1.76
N ARG A 652 -119.60 -13.88 0.73
CA ARG A 652 -118.38 -14.19 -0.04
C ARG A 652 -117.72 -12.97 -0.65
N MET A 653 -118.45 -12.01 -1.22
CA MET A 653 -117.84 -10.77 -1.73
C MET A 653 -117.11 -9.98 -0.62
N ARG A 654 -117.55 -10.04 0.65
CA ARG A 654 -116.84 -9.43 1.79
C ARG A 654 -115.66 -10.26 2.28
N GLU A 655 -115.73 -11.58 2.18
CA GLU A 655 -114.68 -12.51 2.60
C GLU A 655 -113.60 -12.69 1.52
N GLU A 656 -113.96 -12.61 0.24
CA GLU A 656 -113.08 -12.43 -0.92
C GLU A 656 -112.42 -11.06 -0.86
N ASN A 657 -113.13 -9.95 -0.61
CA ASN A 657 -112.47 -8.66 -0.41
C ASN A 657 -111.49 -8.69 0.78
N ARG A 658 -111.85 -9.31 1.91
CA ARG A 658 -110.91 -9.50 3.03
C ARG A 658 -109.72 -10.40 2.66
N SER A 659 -109.95 -11.46 1.90
CA SER A 659 -108.88 -12.35 1.41
C SER A 659 -107.98 -11.65 0.39
N LEU A 660 -108.53 -10.78 -0.45
CA LEU A 660 -107.81 -9.96 -1.42
C LEU A 660 -107.03 -8.86 -0.72
N ASP A 661 -107.57 -8.21 0.31
CA ASP A 661 -106.84 -7.27 1.17
C ASP A 661 -105.69 -7.99 1.90
N GLU A 662 -105.91 -9.19 2.45
CA GLU A 662 -104.85 -10.00 3.03
C GLU A 662 -103.80 -10.43 2.00
N GLN A 663 -104.21 -10.80 0.78
CA GLN A 663 -103.30 -11.15 -0.31
C GLN A 663 -102.53 -9.92 -0.80
N LEU A 664 -103.15 -8.74 -0.84
CA LEU A 664 -102.54 -7.45 -1.19
C LEU A 664 -101.55 -7.02 -0.10
N GLN A 665 -101.87 -7.18 1.19
CA GLN A 665 -100.91 -6.96 2.28
C GLN A 665 -99.75 -7.96 2.20
N LYS A 666 -100.02 -9.25 1.96
CA LYS A 666 -98.98 -10.27 1.77
C LYS A 666 -98.13 -10.01 0.51
N ALA A 667 -98.70 -9.41 -0.54
CA ALA A 667 -97.99 -8.97 -1.73
C ALA A 667 -97.14 -7.71 -1.46
N ASN A 668 -97.68 -6.69 -0.79
CA ASN A 668 -96.97 -5.47 -0.41
C ASN A 668 -95.81 -5.77 0.55
N MET A 669 -95.99 -6.69 1.50
CA MET A 669 -94.90 -7.16 2.38
C MET A 669 -93.85 -8.01 1.64
N ARG A 670 -94.18 -8.62 0.49
CA ARG A 670 -93.20 -9.23 -0.42
C ARG A 670 -92.49 -8.17 -1.26
N ALA A 671 -93.23 -7.19 -1.81
CA ALA A 671 -92.70 -6.08 -2.59
C ALA A 671 -91.68 -5.26 -1.78
N SER A 672 -92.04 -4.86 -0.55
CA SER A 672 -91.13 -4.17 0.38
C SER A 672 -89.89 -5.00 0.71
N LYS A 673 -90.02 -6.32 0.89
CA LYS A 673 -88.85 -7.21 1.08
C LYS A 673 -87.96 -7.27 -0.15
N SER A 674 -88.50 -7.30 -1.37
CA SER A 674 -87.71 -7.21 -2.61
C SER A 674 -87.10 -5.83 -2.82
N GLU A 675 -87.78 -4.75 -2.43
CA GLU A 675 -87.29 -3.37 -2.52
C GLU A 675 -86.07 -3.14 -1.61
N VAL A 676 -86.07 -3.71 -0.40
CA VAL A 676 -84.89 -3.75 0.48
C VAL A 676 -83.73 -4.55 -0.13
N VAL A 677 -84.00 -5.63 -0.87
CA VAL A 677 -82.96 -6.40 -1.58
C VAL A 677 -82.40 -5.63 -2.77
N VAL A 678 -83.26 -4.96 -3.56
CA VAL A 678 -82.82 -4.09 -4.67
C VAL A 678 -81.96 -2.94 -4.13
N SER A 679 -82.40 -2.27 -3.05
CA SER A 679 -81.65 -1.19 -2.39
C SER A 679 -80.24 -1.64 -1.96
N LYS A 680 -80.10 -2.86 -1.39
CA LYS A 680 -78.79 -3.45 -1.09
C LYS A 680 -77.95 -3.71 -2.34
N LEU A 681 -78.52 -4.33 -3.37
CA LEU A 681 -77.82 -4.60 -4.63
C LEU A 681 -77.38 -3.31 -5.35
N GLU A 682 -78.15 -2.22 -5.26
CA GLU A 682 -77.73 -0.91 -5.75
C GLU A 682 -76.62 -0.26 -4.89
N GLN A 683 -76.57 -0.55 -3.59
CA GLN A 683 -75.48 -0.09 -2.72
C GLN A 683 -74.18 -0.85 -3.02
N GLU A 684 -74.28 -2.17 -3.25
CA GLU A 684 -73.16 -3.01 -3.69
C GLU A 684 -72.67 -2.62 -5.10
N ASN A 685 -73.56 -2.35 -6.04
CA ASN A 685 -73.20 -1.82 -7.37
C ASN A 685 -72.58 -0.41 -7.33
N ARG A 686 -72.84 0.39 -6.29
CA ARG A 686 -72.13 1.67 -6.06
C ARG A 686 -70.70 1.41 -5.58
N LYS A 687 -70.52 0.60 -4.53
CA LYS A 687 -69.20 0.21 -4.04
C LYS A 687 -68.31 -0.42 -5.11
N LEU A 688 -68.84 -1.35 -5.90
CA LEU A 688 -68.09 -1.99 -7.00
C LEU A 688 -67.66 -0.98 -8.08
N ARG A 689 -68.42 0.09 -8.32
CA ARG A 689 -68.01 1.17 -9.24
C ARG A 689 -66.97 2.10 -8.61
N GLU A 690 -67.11 2.41 -7.33
CA GLU A 690 -66.12 3.18 -6.56
C GLU A 690 -64.77 2.44 -6.53
N GLU A 691 -64.79 1.13 -6.23
CA GLU A 691 -63.63 0.22 -6.31
C GLU A 691 -63.06 0.14 -7.73
N GLN A 692 -63.90 0.02 -8.77
CA GLN A 692 -63.45 0.05 -10.17
C GLN A 692 -62.74 1.38 -10.51
N THR A 693 -63.26 2.53 -10.07
CA THR A 693 -62.59 3.82 -10.30
C THR A 693 -61.29 3.97 -9.51
N ALA A 694 -61.20 3.40 -8.30
CA ALA A 694 -59.96 3.39 -7.52
C ALA A 694 -58.88 2.49 -8.18
N ILE A 695 -59.27 1.33 -8.70
CA ILE A 695 -58.38 0.43 -9.45
C ILE A 695 -57.90 1.10 -10.76
N GLN A 696 -58.80 1.79 -11.48
CA GLN A 696 -58.44 2.54 -12.69
C GLN A 696 -57.42 3.65 -12.39
N GLY A 697 -57.63 4.46 -11.35
CA GLY A 697 -56.68 5.49 -10.93
C GLY A 697 -55.33 4.92 -10.46
N ALA A 698 -55.33 3.77 -9.78
CA ALA A 698 -54.10 3.08 -9.41
C ALA A 698 -53.33 2.52 -10.62
N LEU A 699 -54.05 2.03 -11.65
CA LEU A 699 -53.45 1.59 -12.91
C LEU A 699 -52.82 2.75 -13.67
N GLU A 700 -53.51 3.89 -13.78
CA GLU A 700 -53.00 5.10 -14.43
C GLU A 700 -51.76 5.66 -13.70
N ALA A 701 -51.77 5.68 -12.36
CA ALA A 701 -50.60 6.05 -11.56
C ALA A 701 -49.40 5.13 -11.83
N LYS A 702 -49.61 3.80 -11.95
CA LYS A 702 -48.52 2.86 -12.29
C LYS A 702 -48.08 2.93 -13.75
N GLN A 703 -48.92 3.36 -14.68
CA GLN A 703 -48.49 3.66 -16.06
C GLN A 703 -47.57 4.90 -16.10
N GLU A 704 -47.84 5.92 -15.28
CA GLU A 704 -46.97 7.10 -15.21
C GLU A 704 -45.64 6.81 -14.47
N GLU A 705 -45.66 5.98 -13.43
CA GLU A 705 -44.45 5.47 -12.77
C GLU A 705 -43.53 4.72 -13.76
N LEU A 706 -44.09 3.85 -14.60
CA LEU A 706 -43.36 3.18 -15.68
C LEU A 706 -42.81 4.18 -16.71
N ARG A 707 -43.56 5.24 -17.05
CA ARG A 707 -43.08 6.31 -17.95
C ARG A 707 -41.88 7.05 -17.35
N GLY A 708 -41.91 7.32 -16.04
CA GLY A 708 -40.80 7.91 -15.29
C GLY A 708 -39.55 7.04 -15.30
N ILE A 709 -39.70 5.73 -15.04
CA ILE A 709 -38.60 4.75 -15.09
C ILE A 709 -38.00 4.67 -16.51
N MET A 710 -38.82 4.67 -17.56
CA MET A 710 -38.32 4.71 -18.94
C MET A 710 -37.52 5.99 -19.25
N GLY A 711 -37.92 7.13 -18.69
CA GLY A 711 -37.14 8.38 -18.77
C GLY A 711 -35.78 8.27 -18.07
N GLN A 712 -35.76 7.74 -16.84
CA GLN A 712 -34.52 7.50 -16.08
C GLN A 712 -33.57 6.54 -16.82
N MET A 713 -34.09 5.48 -17.45
CA MET A 713 -33.28 4.58 -18.27
C MET A 713 -32.62 5.31 -19.44
N ALA A 714 -33.33 6.17 -20.16
CA ALA A 714 -32.78 6.93 -21.28
C ALA A 714 -31.67 7.92 -20.86
N ASP A 715 -31.81 8.58 -19.70
CA ASP A 715 -30.74 9.45 -19.17
C ASP A 715 -29.52 8.65 -18.65
N VAL A 716 -29.71 7.42 -18.15
CA VAL A 716 -28.62 6.49 -17.83
C VAL A 716 -27.90 6.01 -19.10
N GLU A 717 -28.62 5.64 -20.16
CA GLU A 717 -28.03 5.26 -21.46
C GLU A 717 -27.21 6.41 -22.08
N LYS A 718 -27.74 7.63 -22.02
CA LYS A 718 -27.06 8.86 -22.45
C LYS A 718 -25.81 9.16 -21.61
N SER A 719 -25.87 8.96 -20.30
CA SER A 719 -24.72 9.10 -19.40
C SER A 719 -23.64 8.05 -19.67
N LEU A 720 -24.03 6.81 -19.95
CA LEU A 720 -23.14 5.73 -20.39
C LEU A 720 -22.51 6.04 -21.77
N GLY A 721 -23.24 6.69 -22.67
CA GLY A 721 -22.71 7.21 -23.94
C GLY A 721 -21.60 8.25 -23.74
N VAL A 722 -21.80 9.20 -22.81
CA VAL A 722 -20.77 10.18 -22.43
C VAL A 722 -19.55 9.49 -21.81
N ALA A 723 -19.77 8.52 -20.90
CA ALA A 723 -18.69 7.76 -20.27
C ALA A 723 -17.80 7.05 -21.30
N LYS A 724 -18.40 6.36 -22.28
CA LYS A 724 -17.68 5.71 -23.40
C LYS A 724 -16.90 6.71 -24.27
N CYS A 725 -17.44 7.91 -24.47
CA CYS A 725 -16.70 8.97 -25.17
C CYS A 725 -15.50 9.48 -24.36
N THR A 726 -15.60 9.58 -23.03
CA THR A 726 -14.45 9.93 -22.17
C THR A 726 -13.41 8.82 -22.11
N GLU A 727 -13.82 7.55 -22.06
CA GLU A 727 -12.95 6.37 -22.13
C GLU A 727 -12.14 6.34 -23.44
N ALA A 728 -12.79 6.58 -24.58
CA ALA A 728 -12.11 6.68 -25.88
C ALA A 728 -11.10 7.83 -25.95
N ASN A 729 -11.42 8.99 -25.35
CA ASN A 729 -10.51 10.13 -25.27
C ASN A 729 -9.29 9.84 -24.39
N LEU A 730 -9.49 9.27 -23.20
CA LEU A 730 -8.40 8.82 -22.32
C LEU A 730 -7.52 7.76 -23.01
N THR A 731 -8.11 6.84 -23.77
CA THR A 731 -7.38 5.83 -24.56
C THR A 731 -6.51 6.45 -25.66
N LEU A 732 -6.94 7.56 -26.27
CA LEU A 732 -6.12 8.31 -27.22
C LEU A 732 -4.99 9.08 -26.52
N GLN A 733 -5.28 9.71 -25.38
CA GLN A 733 -4.26 10.41 -24.57
C GLN A 733 -3.18 9.46 -24.05
N LEU A 734 -3.54 8.23 -23.64
CA LEU A 734 -2.57 7.20 -23.26
C LEU A 734 -1.63 6.87 -24.41
N LYS A 735 -2.15 6.57 -25.61
CA LYS A 735 -1.31 6.31 -26.80
C LYS A 735 -0.40 7.48 -27.17
N GLU A 736 -0.85 8.71 -26.98
CA GLU A 736 -0.03 9.89 -27.19
C GLU A 736 1.08 10.01 -26.13
N ARG A 737 0.80 9.67 -24.86
CA ARG A 737 1.82 9.59 -23.81
C ARG A 737 2.81 8.45 -24.01
N ASP A 738 2.36 7.28 -24.48
CA ASP A 738 3.22 6.15 -24.81
C ASP A 738 4.24 6.53 -25.90
N SER A 739 3.77 7.16 -26.99
CA SER A 739 4.65 7.70 -28.04
C SER A 739 5.64 8.75 -27.51
N GLN A 740 5.21 9.62 -26.58
CA GLN A 740 6.10 10.58 -25.90
C GLN A 740 7.06 9.93 -24.88
N LEU A 741 6.86 8.67 -24.50
CA LEU A 741 7.79 7.90 -23.68
C LEU A 741 8.81 7.18 -24.57
N GLU A 742 8.38 6.55 -25.67
CA GLU A 742 9.30 5.97 -26.68
C GLU A 742 10.30 7.01 -27.20
N ASP A 743 9.86 8.24 -27.51
CA ASP A 743 10.74 9.31 -27.98
C ASP A 743 11.68 9.86 -26.90
N ARG A 744 11.37 9.63 -25.61
CA ARG A 744 12.30 9.91 -24.50
C ARG A 744 13.25 8.76 -24.21
N GLU A 745 12.83 7.52 -24.44
CA GLU A 745 13.67 6.33 -24.33
C GLU A 745 14.82 6.42 -25.36
N LYS A 746 14.50 6.73 -26.63
CA LYS A 746 15.48 7.02 -27.70
C LYS A 746 16.46 8.14 -27.30
N GLN A 747 15.98 9.22 -26.68
CA GLN A 747 16.84 10.32 -26.21
C GLN A 747 17.75 9.89 -25.03
N CYS A 748 17.29 8.98 -24.17
CA CYS A 748 18.14 8.40 -23.13
C CYS A 748 19.21 7.47 -23.72
N GLU A 749 18.89 6.68 -24.75
CA GLU A 749 19.86 5.86 -25.49
C GLU A 749 20.93 6.71 -26.18
N GLU A 750 20.53 7.78 -26.89
CA GLU A 750 21.47 8.74 -27.50
C GLU A 750 22.39 9.40 -26.46
N LEU A 751 21.84 9.78 -25.30
CA LEU A 751 22.62 10.36 -24.21
C LEU A 751 23.55 9.34 -23.55
N GLN A 752 23.15 8.08 -23.41
CA GLN A 752 23.99 7.03 -22.85
C GLN A 752 25.18 6.71 -23.77
N GLY A 753 24.94 6.50 -25.07
CA GLY A 753 26.02 6.27 -26.03
C GLY A 753 27.03 7.42 -26.04
N ARG A 754 26.56 8.66 -25.88
CA ARG A 754 27.41 9.86 -25.77
C ARG A 754 28.19 9.96 -24.44
N VAL A 755 27.71 9.36 -23.36
CA VAL A 755 28.50 9.18 -22.12
C VAL A 755 29.59 8.13 -22.35
N GLU A 756 29.26 7.00 -22.98
CA GLU A 756 30.24 5.94 -23.30
C GLU A 756 31.36 6.43 -24.23
N GLU A 757 31.05 7.30 -25.20
CA GLU A 757 32.06 8.03 -26.02
C GLU A 757 32.97 8.94 -25.18
N LEU A 758 32.40 9.74 -24.26
CA LEU A 758 33.16 10.67 -23.42
C LEU A 758 34.07 9.94 -22.42
N GLU A 759 33.61 8.82 -21.85
CA GLU A 759 34.46 7.97 -21.03
C GLU A 759 35.60 7.32 -21.84
N ALA A 760 35.36 6.94 -23.09
CA ALA A 760 36.42 6.43 -23.96
C ALA A 760 37.49 7.51 -24.23
N GLN A 761 37.07 8.74 -24.52
CA GLN A 761 37.98 9.89 -24.67
C GLN A 761 38.75 10.20 -23.37
N GLN A 762 38.12 10.10 -22.20
CA GLN A 762 38.83 10.24 -20.92
C GLN A 762 39.90 9.16 -20.75
N ARG A 763 39.57 7.89 -21.06
CA ARG A 763 40.53 6.77 -20.97
C ARG A 763 41.73 6.95 -21.91
N GLU A 764 41.53 7.48 -23.12
CA GLU A 764 42.63 7.85 -24.03
C GLU A 764 43.49 9.00 -23.50
N LEU A 765 42.87 10.05 -22.95
CA LEU A 765 43.57 11.20 -22.35
C LEU A 765 44.40 10.80 -21.12
N GLU A 766 43.88 9.93 -20.25
CA GLU A 766 44.61 9.39 -19.11
C GLU A 766 45.80 8.51 -19.55
N LEU A 767 45.62 7.68 -20.58
CA LEU A 767 46.71 6.91 -21.18
C LEU A 767 47.79 7.82 -21.78
N GLY A 768 47.40 8.87 -22.49
CA GLY A 768 48.31 9.89 -23.03
C GLY A 768 49.09 10.64 -21.95
N LYS A 769 48.42 11.00 -20.85
CA LYS A 769 49.06 11.60 -19.67
C LYS A 769 50.14 10.70 -19.08
N VAL A 770 49.83 9.42 -18.85
CA VAL A 770 50.81 8.45 -18.29
C VAL A 770 52.01 8.24 -19.23
N GLN A 771 51.81 8.33 -20.56
CA GLN A 771 52.91 8.31 -21.53
C GLN A 771 53.78 9.58 -21.45
N ALA A 772 53.17 10.76 -21.29
CA ALA A 772 53.90 12.02 -21.12
C ALA A 772 54.70 12.06 -19.80
N GLU A 773 54.11 11.62 -18.69
CA GLU A 773 54.80 11.52 -17.39
C GLU A 773 56.03 10.59 -17.47
N ARG A 774 55.92 9.45 -18.15
CA ARG A 774 57.07 8.56 -18.44
C ARG A 774 58.12 9.17 -19.36
N ALA A 775 57.75 10.12 -20.23
CA ALA A 775 58.71 10.84 -21.06
C ALA A 775 59.48 11.89 -20.25
N PHE A 776 58.79 12.63 -19.36
CA PHE A 776 59.43 13.60 -18.45
C PHE A 776 60.38 12.93 -17.45
N GLU A 777 60.06 11.75 -16.95
CA GLU A 777 60.96 11.01 -16.04
C GLU A 777 62.28 10.64 -16.75
N LYS A 778 62.21 10.08 -17.96
CA LYS A 778 63.40 9.80 -18.79
C LYS A 778 64.20 11.07 -19.12
N GLN A 779 63.51 12.20 -19.30
CA GLN A 779 64.18 13.48 -19.55
C GLN A 779 64.89 14.01 -18.29
N ARG A 780 64.36 13.72 -17.08
CA ARG A 780 65.02 14.00 -15.80
C ARG A 780 66.27 13.15 -15.63
N GLU A 781 66.18 11.83 -15.83
CA GLU A 781 67.32 10.89 -15.80
C GLU A 781 68.45 11.35 -16.74
N MET A 782 68.10 11.80 -17.95
CA MET A 782 69.07 12.31 -18.92
C MET A 782 69.73 13.63 -18.47
N MET A 783 68.98 14.55 -17.88
CA MET A 783 69.56 15.80 -17.33
C MET A 783 70.50 15.54 -16.16
N GLU A 784 70.15 14.63 -15.25
CA GLU A 784 70.99 14.25 -14.12
C GLU A 784 72.31 13.60 -14.58
N SER A 785 72.25 12.74 -15.61
CA SER A 785 73.44 12.18 -16.27
C SER A 785 74.35 13.26 -16.88
N LEU A 786 73.76 14.27 -17.53
CA LEU A 786 74.50 15.41 -18.11
C LEU A 786 75.11 16.31 -17.04
N GLU A 787 74.46 16.52 -15.90
CA GLU A 787 75.06 17.26 -14.77
C GLU A 787 76.28 16.55 -14.18
N VAL A 788 76.24 15.22 -14.06
CA VAL A 788 77.38 14.42 -13.60
C VAL A 788 78.56 14.56 -14.57
N GLN A 789 78.32 14.57 -15.89
CA GLN A 789 79.36 14.87 -16.88
C GLN A 789 79.89 16.31 -16.75
N ARG A 790 79.01 17.31 -16.56
CA ARG A 790 79.42 18.72 -16.44
C ARG A 790 80.39 18.95 -15.27
N ARG A 791 80.08 18.38 -14.11
CA ARG A 791 80.90 18.45 -12.88
C ARG A 791 82.26 17.76 -13.05
N ALA A 792 82.37 16.76 -13.93
CA ALA A 792 83.65 16.12 -14.26
C ALA A 792 84.53 17.01 -15.16
N VAL A 793 83.95 17.73 -16.11
CA VAL A 793 84.68 18.66 -17.00
C VAL A 793 85.16 19.91 -16.24
N GLU A 794 84.29 20.51 -15.41
CA GLU A 794 84.62 21.69 -14.58
C GLU A 794 85.86 21.44 -13.71
N LYS A 795 86.01 20.22 -13.16
CA LYS A 795 87.17 19.83 -12.35
C LYS A 795 88.49 19.82 -13.13
N VAL A 796 88.50 19.28 -14.34
CA VAL A 796 89.71 19.20 -15.19
C VAL A 796 90.15 20.59 -15.66
N GLN A 797 89.19 21.50 -15.86
CA GLN A 797 89.48 22.82 -16.43
C GLN A 797 90.16 23.75 -15.43
N LEU A 798 89.79 23.68 -14.14
CA LEU A 798 90.37 24.45 -13.03
C LEU A 798 91.85 24.14 -12.76
N GLU A 799 92.28 22.89 -12.98
CA GLU A 799 93.68 22.47 -12.73
C GLU A 799 94.66 23.02 -13.79
N SER A 800 94.17 23.39 -14.99
CA SER A 800 95.02 23.88 -16.09
C SER A 800 95.36 25.39 -16.03
N SER A 801 94.50 26.21 -15.42
CA SER A 801 94.66 27.66 -15.38
C SER A 801 95.74 28.15 -14.42
N ALA A 802 96.10 27.36 -13.41
CA ALA A 802 97.08 27.73 -12.38
C ALA A 802 98.53 27.85 -12.89
N CYS A 803 98.86 27.24 -14.04
CA CYS A 803 100.24 27.18 -14.54
C CYS A 803 100.66 28.34 -15.46
N ARG A 804 99.75 29.23 -15.89
CA ARG A 804 100.04 30.27 -16.91
C ARG A 804 100.27 31.69 -16.36
N ALA A 805 100.46 31.83 -15.05
CA ALA A 805 100.58 33.13 -14.36
C ALA A 805 101.99 33.46 -13.84
N LYS A 806 103.05 32.77 -14.30
CA LYS A 806 104.43 32.92 -13.78
C LYS A 806 105.50 33.40 -14.78
N GLU A 807 105.17 33.57 -16.05
CA GLU A 807 106.16 33.91 -17.10
C GLU A 807 106.14 35.40 -17.51
N ALA A 808 105.26 36.21 -16.92
CA ALA A 808 105.02 37.61 -17.32
C ALA A 808 105.80 38.67 -16.52
N GLN A 809 106.75 38.28 -15.66
CA GLN A 809 107.42 39.20 -14.70
C GLN A 809 108.95 39.26 -14.77
N GLU A 810 109.58 38.79 -15.86
CA GLU A 810 111.04 38.92 -16.08
C GLU A 810 111.45 39.96 -17.15
N MET A 811 110.50 40.62 -17.82
CA MET A 811 110.76 41.50 -18.97
C MET A 811 110.74 43.02 -18.67
N ALA A 812 110.84 43.42 -17.41
CA ALA A 812 110.65 44.81 -16.95
C ALA A 812 111.84 45.40 -16.15
N SER A 813 113.09 45.14 -16.58
CA SER A 813 114.30 45.48 -15.80
C SER A 813 115.53 45.93 -16.61
N LYS A 814 115.34 46.50 -17.82
CA LYS A 814 116.45 46.86 -18.74
C LYS A 814 116.37 48.25 -19.40
N ALA A 815 115.72 49.23 -18.79
CA ALA A 815 115.47 50.55 -19.40
C ALA A 815 115.70 51.76 -18.47
N THR A 816 116.75 51.73 -17.63
CA THR A 816 117.04 52.82 -16.66
C THR A 816 118.54 53.15 -16.55
N LEU A 817 119.22 53.39 -17.68
CA LEU A 817 120.56 53.98 -17.70
C LEU A 817 120.90 54.57 -19.09
N LEU A 818 120.59 55.87 -19.32
CA LEU A 818 121.22 56.82 -20.26
C LEU A 818 120.28 58.01 -20.57
N GLU A 819 120.11 58.99 -19.65
CA GLU A 819 119.55 60.30 -20.04
C GLU A 819 119.92 61.49 -19.11
N GLU A 820 121.08 61.43 -18.44
CA GLU A 820 121.68 62.59 -17.74
C GLU A 820 122.93 63.10 -18.47
N GLN A 821 122.76 63.67 -19.67
CA GLN A 821 123.88 64.23 -20.43
C GLN A 821 123.52 65.42 -21.35
N LEU A 822 122.98 66.52 -20.79
CA LEU A 822 123.42 67.88 -21.14
C LEU A 822 122.89 68.91 -20.14
N GLY A 823 123.79 69.61 -19.46
CA GLY A 823 123.47 70.81 -18.67
C GLY A 823 124.42 71.95 -19.01
N TRP A 824 124.44 72.95 -18.14
CA TRP A 824 125.43 74.04 -18.05
C TRP A 824 125.34 75.21 -19.04
N ASN A 825 125.09 76.38 -18.45
CA ASN A 825 125.61 77.71 -18.79
C ASN A 825 124.99 78.51 -19.95
N MET A 826 123.78 79.03 -19.71
CA MET A 826 123.59 80.37 -19.10
C MET A 826 124.65 81.45 -19.39
N GLN A 827 124.18 82.62 -19.86
CA GLN A 827 124.75 83.98 -19.74
C GLN A 827 126.21 84.25 -20.21
N GLU A 828 126.39 84.93 -21.35
CA GLU A 828 127.46 85.95 -21.56
C GLU A 828 127.19 86.90 -22.77
N VAL A 829 125.98 87.46 -22.93
CA VAL A 829 125.71 88.48 -23.99
C VAL A 829 124.86 89.67 -23.51
N SER A 830 124.79 89.92 -22.20
CA SER A 830 124.04 91.06 -21.63
C SER A 830 124.86 92.37 -21.60
N ARG A 831 125.64 92.65 -22.67
CA ARG A 831 126.67 93.71 -22.67
C ARG A 831 126.72 94.61 -23.91
N LEU A 832 125.57 94.77 -24.58
CA LEU A 832 125.27 95.86 -25.52
C LEU A 832 123.79 96.27 -25.32
N GLN A 833 123.44 96.71 -24.12
CA GLN A 833 123.51 98.12 -23.68
C GLN A 833 122.52 99.03 -24.45
N GLU A 834 121.31 99.28 -23.92
CA GLU A 834 121.01 100.18 -22.79
C GLU A 834 120.66 101.62 -23.25
N GLU A 835 121.20 102.11 -24.37
CA GLU A 835 120.74 103.40 -24.94
C GLU A 835 119.51 103.27 -25.84
N VAL A 836 119.38 102.13 -26.54
CA VAL A 836 118.13 101.76 -27.25
C VAL A 836 116.99 101.49 -26.26
N VAL A 837 117.28 101.33 -24.96
CA VAL A 837 116.30 100.93 -23.94
C VAL A 837 115.38 102.07 -23.53
N ASP A 838 115.81 103.34 -23.41
CA ASP A 838 114.90 104.41 -22.93
C ASP A 838 113.77 104.75 -23.93
N LEU A 839 114.10 104.86 -25.23
CA LEU A 839 113.08 105.05 -26.27
C LEU A 839 112.25 103.79 -26.50
N LYS A 840 112.82 102.59 -26.34
CA LYS A 840 112.00 101.36 -26.29
C LYS A 840 111.12 101.32 -25.04
N ALA A 841 111.56 101.79 -23.87
CA ALA A 841 110.82 101.71 -22.60
C ALA A 841 109.53 102.52 -22.64
N LYS A 842 109.51 103.67 -23.33
CA LYS A 842 108.28 104.45 -23.53
C LYS A 842 107.29 103.76 -24.47
N LEU A 843 107.76 103.03 -25.48
CA LEU A 843 106.91 102.16 -26.30
C LEU A 843 106.52 100.86 -25.59
N HIS A 844 107.42 100.28 -24.79
CA HIS A 844 107.19 99.09 -23.96
C HIS A 844 106.17 99.38 -22.87
N SER A 845 106.19 100.55 -22.22
CA SER A 845 105.14 100.93 -21.26
C SER A 845 103.76 100.97 -21.92
N ALA A 846 103.64 101.57 -23.12
CA ALA A 846 102.37 101.57 -23.86
C ALA A 846 101.95 100.17 -24.36
N VAL A 847 102.91 99.34 -24.78
CA VAL A 847 102.65 97.94 -25.19
C VAL A 847 102.36 97.04 -23.99
N GLU A 848 102.99 97.26 -22.85
CA GLU A 848 102.74 96.56 -21.59
C GLU A 848 101.36 96.88 -21.04
N GLU A 849 100.95 98.16 -21.00
CA GLU A 849 99.59 98.48 -20.58
C GLU A 849 98.56 97.93 -21.59
N LYS A 850 98.85 97.95 -22.89
CA LYS A 850 98.02 97.23 -23.88
C LYS A 850 97.98 95.72 -23.61
N VAL A 851 99.09 95.08 -23.27
CA VAL A 851 99.18 93.63 -22.99
C VAL A 851 98.55 93.29 -21.63
N LYS A 852 98.62 94.15 -20.62
CA LYS A 852 97.93 94.00 -19.32
C LYS A 852 96.42 94.15 -19.50
N VAL A 853 95.96 95.08 -20.35
CA VAL A 853 94.55 95.22 -20.71
C VAL A 853 94.09 94.02 -21.56
N GLN A 854 94.89 93.58 -22.54
CA GLN A 854 94.59 92.39 -23.35
C GLN A 854 94.51 91.13 -22.47
N ALA A 855 95.51 90.85 -21.63
CA ALA A 855 95.51 89.69 -20.75
C ALA A 855 94.35 89.72 -19.72
N ARG A 856 93.92 90.91 -19.28
CA ARG A 856 92.70 91.06 -18.47
C ARG A 856 91.43 90.76 -19.28
N LEU A 857 91.40 91.13 -20.56
CA LEU A 857 90.32 90.78 -21.48
C LEU A 857 90.29 89.27 -21.72
N ASP A 858 91.43 88.66 -22.04
CA ASP A 858 91.58 87.23 -22.31
C ASP A 858 91.18 86.38 -21.07
N VAL A 859 91.55 86.81 -19.86
CA VAL A 859 91.11 86.18 -18.59
C VAL A 859 89.60 86.38 -18.35
N SER A 860 89.06 87.55 -18.70
CA SER A 860 87.62 87.81 -18.62
C SER A 860 86.83 86.94 -19.60
N ASP A 861 87.32 86.78 -20.83
CA ASP A 861 86.68 85.96 -21.87
C ASP A 861 86.80 84.47 -21.56
N ALA A 862 87.92 84.02 -20.98
CA ALA A 862 88.08 82.67 -20.45
C ALA A 862 87.09 82.40 -19.31
N SER A 863 86.99 83.28 -18.32
CA SER A 863 86.02 83.15 -17.23
C SER A 863 84.57 83.18 -17.75
N CYS A 864 84.26 84.02 -18.75
CA CYS A 864 82.97 83.99 -19.43
C CYS A 864 82.74 82.70 -20.25
N ALA A 865 83.78 82.05 -20.77
CA ALA A 865 83.65 80.73 -21.42
C ALA A 865 83.36 79.63 -20.39
N GLU A 866 84.07 79.62 -19.25
CA GLU A 866 83.83 78.71 -18.13
C GLU A 866 82.39 78.86 -17.59
N LEU A 867 81.94 80.08 -17.34
CA LEU A 867 80.57 80.36 -16.89
C LEU A 867 79.50 79.91 -17.90
N ARG A 868 79.75 80.05 -19.22
CA ARG A 868 78.87 79.50 -20.25
C ARG A 868 78.83 77.96 -20.22
N THR A 869 79.99 77.29 -20.09
CA THR A 869 80.02 75.82 -20.01
C THR A 869 79.35 75.28 -18.75
N LEU A 870 79.53 75.93 -17.60
CA LEU A 870 78.85 75.59 -16.35
C LEU A 870 77.33 75.81 -16.46
N THR A 871 76.90 76.90 -17.11
CA THR A 871 75.47 77.17 -17.36
C THR A 871 74.86 76.10 -18.25
N GLU A 872 75.54 75.68 -19.33
CA GLU A 872 75.05 74.63 -20.23
C GLU A 872 75.06 73.23 -19.56
N GLN A 873 76.01 72.97 -18.64
CA GLN A 873 76.01 71.76 -17.80
C GLN A 873 74.84 71.75 -16.81
N LEU A 874 74.62 72.83 -16.06
CA LEU A 874 73.50 72.96 -15.12
C LEU A 874 72.14 72.88 -15.83
N LYS A 875 72.03 73.47 -17.02
CA LYS A 875 70.86 73.36 -17.89
C LYS A 875 70.60 71.91 -18.29
N LYS A 876 71.60 71.18 -18.80
CA LYS A 876 71.46 69.75 -19.13
C LYS A 876 71.11 68.89 -17.91
N GLN A 877 71.70 69.19 -16.75
CA GLN A 877 71.38 68.51 -15.51
C GLN A 877 69.91 68.74 -15.11
N ALA A 878 69.40 69.97 -15.23
CA ALA A 878 68.00 70.29 -14.98
C ALA A 878 67.04 69.68 -16.02
N GLU A 879 67.45 69.61 -17.30
CA GLU A 879 66.69 68.94 -18.37
C GLU A 879 66.56 67.43 -18.10
N GLU A 880 67.64 66.73 -17.70
CA GLU A 880 67.59 65.31 -17.35
C GLU A 880 66.81 65.05 -16.05
N LEU A 881 66.93 65.92 -15.03
CA LEU A 881 66.16 65.84 -13.79
C LEU A 881 64.65 65.98 -14.05
N ASN A 882 64.25 66.95 -14.89
CA ASN A 882 62.87 67.09 -15.34
C ASN A 882 62.42 65.86 -16.13
N ARG A 883 63.30 65.24 -16.94
CA ARG A 883 62.99 64.01 -17.67
C ARG A 883 62.77 62.82 -16.75
N SER A 884 63.53 62.70 -15.66
CA SER A 884 63.30 61.70 -14.60
C SER A 884 61.97 61.93 -13.89
N HIS A 885 61.72 63.13 -13.38
CA HIS A 885 60.46 63.48 -12.71
C HIS A 885 59.22 63.24 -13.59
N VAL A 886 59.28 63.54 -14.89
CA VAL A 886 58.17 63.24 -15.82
C VAL A 886 57.99 61.73 -16.00
N SER A 887 59.06 60.95 -16.07
CA SER A 887 58.98 59.47 -16.11
C SER A 887 58.38 58.90 -14.81
N GLU A 888 58.80 59.41 -13.65
CA GLU A 888 58.30 59.00 -12.34
C GLU A 888 56.81 59.37 -12.15
N LEU A 889 56.40 60.56 -12.59
CA LEU A 889 54.99 60.98 -12.59
C LEU A 889 54.12 60.11 -13.50
N LEU A 890 54.64 59.70 -14.67
CA LEU A 890 53.93 58.78 -15.57
C LEU A 890 53.80 57.37 -14.98
N GLN A 891 54.87 56.83 -14.37
CA GLN A 891 54.84 55.52 -13.69
C GLN A 891 53.93 55.54 -12.45
N SER A 892 53.96 56.63 -11.67
CA SER A 892 53.06 56.85 -10.54
C SER A 892 51.60 56.92 -10.99
N LYS A 893 51.31 57.64 -12.09
CA LYS A 893 49.99 57.67 -12.70
C LYS A 893 49.53 56.29 -13.19
N GLU A 894 50.37 55.55 -13.90
CA GLU A 894 50.05 54.19 -14.38
C GLU A 894 49.78 53.23 -13.20
N CYS A 895 50.51 53.38 -12.10
CA CYS A 895 50.27 52.66 -10.85
C CYS A 895 48.91 53.02 -10.23
N MET A 896 48.57 54.31 -10.13
CA MET A 896 47.26 54.76 -9.63
C MET A 896 46.10 54.29 -10.51
N GLU A 897 46.24 54.29 -11.84
CA GLU A 897 45.21 53.80 -12.76
C GLU A 897 45.00 52.28 -12.62
N LYS A 898 46.07 51.50 -12.45
CA LYS A 898 45.98 50.05 -12.12
C LYS A 898 45.27 49.83 -10.79
N VAL A 899 45.71 50.48 -9.71
CA VAL A 899 45.10 50.37 -8.38
C VAL A 899 43.63 50.79 -8.39
N SER A 900 43.23 51.82 -9.16
CA SER A 900 41.83 52.18 -9.34
C SER A 900 41.03 51.07 -10.02
N SER A 901 41.58 50.46 -11.09
CA SER A 901 40.91 49.35 -11.78
C SER A 901 40.77 48.09 -10.91
N GLU A 902 41.74 47.81 -10.05
CA GLU A 902 41.67 46.75 -9.04
C GLU A 902 40.61 47.08 -7.98
N LEU A 903 40.55 48.32 -7.48
CA LEU A 903 39.51 48.77 -6.55
C LEU A 903 38.09 48.70 -7.12
N ASP A 904 37.90 49.03 -8.40
CA ASP A 904 36.61 48.97 -9.06
C ASP A 904 36.20 47.53 -9.42
N THR A 905 37.13 46.67 -9.82
CA THR A 905 36.85 45.24 -9.97
C THR A 905 36.50 44.58 -8.63
N LEU A 906 37.21 44.91 -7.55
CA LEU A 906 36.88 44.48 -6.17
C LEU A 906 35.52 45.00 -5.69
N ARG A 907 35.12 46.24 -6.02
CA ARG A 907 33.75 46.72 -5.78
C ARG A 907 32.72 45.95 -6.60
N SER A 908 33.04 45.59 -7.85
CA SER A 908 32.15 44.81 -8.72
C SER A 908 31.99 43.34 -8.28
N THR A 909 33.00 42.74 -7.64
CA THR A 909 32.90 41.39 -7.07
C THR A 909 32.21 41.43 -5.71
N GLY A 910 32.53 42.40 -4.84
CA GLY A 910 31.86 42.59 -3.55
C GLY A 910 30.35 42.83 -3.67
N THR A 911 29.90 43.58 -4.67
CA THR A 911 28.47 43.75 -4.94
C THR A 911 27.80 42.46 -5.44
N LYS A 912 28.48 41.67 -6.29
CA LYS A 912 27.99 40.36 -6.74
C LYS A 912 27.91 39.33 -5.61
N THR A 913 28.93 39.24 -4.75
CA THR A 913 28.92 38.30 -3.61
C THR A 913 27.90 38.72 -2.55
N MET A 914 27.71 40.02 -2.31
CA MET A 914 26.64 40.51 -1.42
C MET A 914 25.24 40.21 -1.97
N ALA A 915 25.03 40.31 -3.29
CA ALA A 915 23.78 39.89 -3.93
C ALA A 915 23.54 38.38 -3.83
N GLN A 916 24.58 37.56 -4.04
CA GLN A 916 24.53 36.10 -3.84
C GLN A 916 24.24 35.73 -2.39
N LEU A 917 24.86 36.42 -1.42
CA LEU A 917 24.59 36.22 0.01
C LEU A 917 23.13 36.56 0.35
N SER A 918 22.57 37.64 -0.19
CA SER A 918 21.15 37.97 -0.01
C SER A 918 20.21 36.93 -0.63
N ALA A 919 20.56 36.38 -1.79
CA ALA A 919 19.80 35.30 -2.41
C ALA A 919 19.84 34.00 -1.58
N ALA A 920 21.02 33.62 -1.09
CA ALA A 920 21.20 32.47 -0.21
C ALA A 920 20.45 32.64 1.13
N GLN A 921 20.49 33.83 1.75
CA GLN A 921 19.73 34.15 2.96
C GLN A 921 18.21 34.01 2.74
N LYS A 922 17.69 34.42 1.58
CA LYS A 922 16.28 34.21 1.21
C LYS A 922 15.93 32.73 1.03
N GLN A 923 16.79 31.95 0.37
CA GLN A 923 16.60 30.50 0.26
C GLN A 923 16.62 29.80 1.63
N VAL A 924 17.55 30.16 2.52
CA VAL A 924 17.60 29.63 3.89
C VAL A 924 16.36 30.00 4.70
N ALA A 925 15.79 31.21 4.51
CA ALA A 925 14.52 31.59 5.14
C ALA A 925 13.33 30.73 4.65
N VAL A 926 13.23 30.49 3.33
CA VAL A 926 12.18 29.63 2.74
C VAL A 926 12.33 28.16 3.18
N LEU A 927 13.55 27.63 3.17
CA LEU A 927 13.81 26.27 3.66
C LEU A 927 13.49 26.13 5.15
N LYS A 928 13.72 27.19 5.94
CA LYS A 928 13.37 27.20 7.37
C LYS A 928 11.86 27.18 7.59
N THR A 929 11.07 27.95 6.84
CA THR A 929 9.60 27.90 6.98
C THR A 929 9.02 26.59 6.46
N GLN A 930 9.55 26.03 5.36
CA GLN A 930 9.17 24.69 4.87
C GLN A 930 9.48 23.59 5.90
N ASN A 931 10.64 23.64 6.57
CA ASN A 931 10.99 22.67 7.61
C ASN A 931 10.11 22.84 8.86
N GLN A 932 9.73 24.08 9.23
CA GLN A 932 8.74 24.31 10.29
C GLN A 932 7.35 23.76 9.94
N GLN A 933 6.91 23.89 8.69
CA GLN A 933 5.65 23.31 8.20
C GLN A 933 5.69 21.77 8.26
N ILE A 934 6.74 21.14 7.73
CA ILE A 934 6.93 19.67 7.79
C ILE A 934 6.98 19.19 9.24
N MET A 935 7.58 19.96 10.17
CA MET A 935 7.60 19.61 11.58
C MET A 935 6.20 19.64 12.23
N LEU A 936 5.32 20.57 11.84
CA LEU A 936 3.92 20.60 12.27
C LEU A 936 3.12 19.42 11.68
N GLU A 937 3.21 19.19 10.38
CA GLU A 937 2.57 18.05 9.70
C GLU A 937 3.04 16.71 10.29
N SER A 938 4.33 16.60 10.67
CA SER A 938 4.88 15.43 11.36
C SER A 938 4.36 15.23 12.79
N ALA A 939 3.80 16.29 13.41
CA ALA A 939 3.21 16.25 14.74
C ALA A 939 1.72 15.91 14.66
N GLU A 940 0.99 16.56 13.77
CA GLU A 940 -0.42 16.25 13.45
C GLU A 940 -0.56 14.78 13.05
N THR A 941 0.26 14.28 12.13
CA THR A 941 0.26 12.84 11.74
C THR A 941 0.67 11.89 12.87
N ARG A 942 1.40 12.35 13.89
CA ARG A 942 1.71 11.57 15.10
C ARG A 942 0.52 11.53 16.07
N GLU A 943 -0.22 12.62 16.19
CA GLU A 943 -1.44 12.70 17.00
C GLU A 943 -2.58 11.90 16.35
N GLU A 944 -2.76 11.99 15.03
CA GLU A 944 -3.71 11.15 14.28
C GLU A 944 -3.35 9.65 14.37
N LEU A 945 -2.06 9.29 14.33
CA LEU A 945 -1.61 7.92 14.58
C LEU A 945 -1.86 7.48 16.04
N HIS A 946 -1.71 8.37 17.02
CA HIS A 946 -2.04 8.06 18.41
C HIS A 946 -3.56 7.86 18.62
N GLY A 947 -4.39 8.68 17.96
CA GLY A 947 -5.84 8.51 17.93
C GLY A 947 -6.25 7.18 17.31
N ALA A 948 -5.71 6.84 16.13
CA ALA A 948 -5.97 5.56 15.46
C ALA A 948 -5.51 4.35 16.31
N ASN A 949 -4.39 4.46 17.04
CA ASN A 949 -3.94 3.42 17.97
C ASN A 949 -4.86 3.28 19.20
N MET A 950 -5.45 4.39 19.67
CA MET A 950 -6.41 4.39 20.78
C MET A 950 -7.75 3.79 20.35
N GLU A 951 -8.28 4.20 19.20
CA GLU A 951 -9.46 3.59 18.56
C GLU A 951 -9.24 2.09 18.29
N MET A 952 -8.05 1.68 17.82
CA MET A 952 -7.71 0.27 17.65
C MET A 952 -7.67 -0.50 18.98
N ALA A 953 -7.26 0.13 20.09
CA ALA A 953 -7.32 -0.48 21.43
C ALA A 953 -8.77 -0.61 21.93
N GLU A 954 -9.64 0.37 21.66
CA GLU A 954 -11.07 0.32 21.99
C GLU A 954 -11.83 -0.72 21.14
N LEU A 955 -11.49 -0.83 19.85
CA LEU A 955 -11.94 -1.92 18.98
C LEU A 955 -11.44 -3.29 19.50
N GLY A 956 -10.19 -3.38 19.95
CA GLY A 956 -9.67 -4.58 20.62
C GLY A 956 -10.47 -4.96 21.87
N MET A 957 -10.78 -3.99 22.73
CA MET A 957 -11.59 -4.21 23.94
C MET A 957 -13.05 -4.61 23.62
N THR A 958 -13.66 -4.03 22.59
CA THR A 958 -15.03 -4.38 22.18
C THR A 958 -15.09 -5.75 21.49
N VAL A 959 -14.11 -6.12 20.67
CA VAL A 959 -13.99 -7.48 20.11
C VAL A 959 -13.79 -8.52 21.21
N CYS A 960 -12.99 -8.24 22.25
CA CYS A 960 -12.87 -9.12 23.42
C CYS A 960 -14.21 -9.28 24.16
N ARG A 961 -14.99 -8.20 24.32
CA ARG A 961 -16.32 -8.25 24.95
C ARG A 961 -17.32 -9.07 24.13
N LEU A 962 -17.41 -8.81 22.83
CA LEU A 962 -18.29 -9.54 21.89
C LEU A 962 -17.91 -11.02 21.79
N ASN A 963 -16.62 -11.38 21.88
CA ASN A 963 -16.19 -12.77 21.97
C ASN A 963 -16.69 -13.44 23.27
N MET A 964 -16.65 -12.74 24.40
CA MET A 964 -17.16 -13.24 25.68
C MET A 964 -18.68 -13.43 25.64
N GLU A 965 -19.42 -12.43 25.18
CA GLU A 965 -20.88 -12.49 24.99
C GLU A 965 -21.29 -13.61 24.03
N ARG A 966 -20.55 -13.81 22.93
CA ARG A 966 -20.75 -14.94 22.00
C ARG A 966 -20.49 -16.29 22.66
N GLU A 967 -19.45 -16.40 23.49
CA GLU A 967 -19.16 -17.65 24.22
C GLU A 967 -20.23 -17.96 25.28
N GLU A 968 -20.75 -16.95 25.97
CA GLU A 968 -21.87 -17.10 26.91
C GLU A 968 -23.16 -17.51 26.18
N ALA A 969 -23.51 -16.83 25.09
CA ALA A 969 -24.62 -17.21 24.23
C ALA A 969 -24.47 -18.64 23.67
N SER A 970 -23.25 -19.03 23.27
CA SER A 970 -22.96 -20.39 22.81
C SER A 970 -23.13 -21.44 23.91
N LYS A 971 -22.79 -21.12 25.17
CA LYS A 971 -23.01 -22.00 26.33
C LYS A 971 -24.51 -22.14 26.62
N CYS A 972 -25.27 -21.04 26.58
CA CYS A 972 -26.73 -21.07 26.72
C CYS A 972 -27.40 -21.91 25.61
N TRP A 973 -26.96 -21.76 24.36
CA TRP A 973 -27.44 -22.57 23.24
C TRP A 973 -27.14 -24.06 23.43
N THR A 974 -25.95 -24.46 23.87
CA THR A 974 -25.67 -25.89 24.11
C THR A 974 -26.52 -26.45 25.25
N THR A 975 -26.75 -25.70 26.32
CA THR A 975 -27.65 -26.14 27.41
C THR A 975 -29.11 -26.31 26.97
N GLU A 976 -29.61 -25.42 26.10
CA GLU A 976 -30.99 -25.50 25.63
C GLU A 976 -31.17 -26.60 24.57
N VAL A 977 -30.15 -26.85 23.73
CA VAL A 977 -30.11 -28.02 22.84
C VAL A 977 -30.15 -29.32 23.64
N THR A 978 -29.40 -29.45 24.74
CA THR A 978 -29.51 -30.63 25.61
C THR A 978 -30.89 -30.76 26.26
N ARG A 979 -31.51 -29.65 26.68
CA ARG A 979 -32.87 -29.65 27.25
C ARG A 979 -33.93 -30.10 26.23
N ILE A 980 -33.80 -29.68 24.97
CA ILE A 980 -34.66 -30.13 23.86
C ILE A 980 -34.46 -31.62 23.56
N GLN A 981 -33.21 -32.12 23.61
CA GLN A 981 -32.93 -33.55 23.44
C GLN A 981 -33.56 -34.40 24.56
N GLU A 982 -33.44 -33.96 25.82
CA GLU A 982 -34.10 -34.62 26.96
C GLU A 982 -35.63 -34.65 26.83
N LEU A 983 -36.25 -33.55 26.39
CA LEU A 983 -37.70 -33.47 26.18
C LEU A 983 -38.16 -34.37 25.02
N ASN A 984 -37.42 -34.42 23.92
CA ASN A 984 -37.71 -35.32 22.79
C ASN A 984 -37.61 -36.80 23.19
N GLU A 985 -36.60 -37.15 24.00
CA GLU A 985 -36.41 -38.49 24.54
C GLU A 985 -37.51 -38.87 25.55
N GLN A 986 -37.99 -37.93 26.37
CA GLN A 986 -39.19 -38.12 27.21
C GLN A 986 -40.46 -38.33 26.36
N GLY A 987 -40.66 -37.52 25.32
CA GLY A 987 -41.78 -37.68 24.39
C GLY A 987 -41.76 -39.02 23.66
N ARG A 988 -40.58 -39.48 23.24
CA ARG A 988 -40.38 -40.81 22.63
C ARG A 988 -40.81 -41.93 23.58
N ARG A 989 -40.37 -41.89 24.84
CA ARG A 989 -40.76 -42.88 25.87
C ARG A 989 -42.28 -42.88 26.12
N GLN A 990 -42.95 -41.73 26.05
CA GLN A 990 -44.41 -41.66 26.14
C GLN A 990 -45.10 -42.28 24.92
N ILE A 991 -44.57 -42.05 23.71
CA ILE A 991 -45.06 -42.69 22.47
C ILE A 991 -44.87 -44.22 22.54
N ASP A 992 -43.72 -44.70 23.01
CA ASP A 992 -43.46 -46.14 23.15
C ASP A 992 -44.38 -46.80 24.20
N LEU A 993 -44.68 -46.13 25.32
CA LEU A 993 -45.67 -46.57 26.31
C LEU A 993 -47.10 -46.59 25.75
N LEU A 994 -47.50 -45.58 24.98
CA LEU A 994 -48.81 -45.53 24.31
C LEU A 994 -48.92 -46.63 23.25
N ASN A 995 -47.88 -46.87 22.47
CA ASN A 995 -47.82 -47.97 21.50
C ASN A 995 -47.96 -49.33 22.19
N ALA A 996 -47.27 -49.56 23.31
CA ALA A 996 -47.42 -50.78 24.10
C ALA A 996 -48.85 -50.97 24.63
N SER A 997 -49.50 -49.90 25.10
CA SER A 997 -50.90 -49.92 25.52
C SER A 997 -51.86 -50.22 24.35
N VAL A 998 -51.65 -49.64 23.17
CA VAL A 998 -52.43 -49.93 21.96
C VAL A 998 -52.23 -51.37 21.49
N VAL A 999 -51.04 -51.95 21.61
CA VAL A 999 -50.79 -53.37 21.32
C VAL A 999 -51.54 -54.28 22.31
N ALA A 1000 -51.51 -53.96 23.62
CA ALA A 1000 -52.24 -54.71 24.63
C ALA A 1000 -53.76 -54.67 24.38
N LEU A 1001 -54.33 -53.49 24.12
CA LEU A 1001 -55.76 -53.32 23.78
C LEU A 1001 -56.16 -54.04 22.48
N ARG A 1002 -55.25 -54.14 21.49
CA ARG A 1002 -55.47 -54.96 20.28
C ARG A 1002 -55.47 -56.46 20.57
N GLN A 1003 -54.61 -56.94 21.48
CA GLN A 1003 -54.61 -58.34 21.93
C GLN A 1003 -55.87 -58.68 22.73
N GLU A 1004 -56.29 -57.81 23.64
CA GLU A 1004 -57.54 -57.93 24.39
C GLU A 1004 -58.76 -57.93 23.45
N SER A 1005 -58.82 -57.00 22.49
CA SER A 1005 -59.86 -56.97 21.47
C SER A 1005 -59.87 -58.21 20.57
N ALA A 1006 -58.72 -58.82 20.30
CA ALA A 1006 -58.66 -60.08 19.54
C ALA A 1006 -59.14 -61.28 20.37
N SER A 1007 -58.82 -61.33 21.67
CA SER A 1007 -59.36 -62.33 22.60
C SER A 1007 -60.88 -62.24 22.69
N LEU A 1008 -61.41 -61.03 22.86
CA LEU A 1008 -62.85 -60.79 22.92
C LEU A 1008 -63.56 -61.09 21.58
N GLN A 1009 -62.90 -60.91 20.44
CA GLN A 1009 -63.43 -61.34 19.13
C GLN A 1009 -63.46 -62.86 18.99
N GLU A 1010 -62.45 -63.58 19.52
CA GLU A 1010 -62.44 -65.05 19.52
C GLU A 1010 -63.47 -65.64 20.49
N GLU A 1011 -63.65 -65.06 21.68
CA GLU A 1011 -64.74 -65.40 22.61
C GLU A 1011 -66.13 -65.13 21.97
N LEU A 1012 -66.27 -64.02 21.24
CA LEU A 1012 -67.49 -63.72 20.47
C LEU A 1012 -67.70 -64.74 19.34
N ARG A 1013 -66.64 -65.15 18.64
CA ARG A 1013 -66.71 -66.18 17.59
C ARG A 1013 -67.13 -67.54 18.17
N GLN A 1014 -66.59 -67.93 19.32
CA GLN A 1014 -66.96 -69.17 20.00
C GLN A 1014 -68.42 -69.14 20.50
N THR A 1015 -68.87 -68.03 21.07
CA THR A 1015 -70.28 -67.87 21.47
C THR A 1015 -71.23 -67.77 20.28
N GLN A 1016 -70.78 -67.31 19.11
CA GLN A 1016 -71.52 -67.36 17.84
C GLN A 1016 -71.63 -68.78 17.24
N GLN A 1017 -70.80 -69.74 17.64
CA GLN A 1017 -70.95 -71.17 17.28
C GLN A 1017 -71.84 -71.94 18.27
N LEU A 1018 -72.23 -71.33 19.40
CA LEU A 1018 -73.13 -71.94 20.37
C LEU A 1018 -74.53 -72.26 19.77
N PRO A 1019 -75.15 -71.42 18.91
CA PRO A 1019 -76.41 -71.76 18.25
C PRO A 1019 -76.32 -72.98 17.31
N GLU A 1020 -75.21 -73.18 16.61
CA GLU A 1020 -75.01 -74.37 15.75
C GLU A 1020 -74.91 -75.64 16.60
N THR A 1021 -74.06 -75.65 17.63
CA THR A 1021 -73.96 -76.79 18.56
C THR A 1021 -75.25 -77.04 19.34
N VAL A 1022 -76.03 -76.01 19.65
CA VAL A 1022 -77.39 -76.15 20.23
C VAL A 1022 -78.39 -76.71 19.21
N LEU A 1023 -78.27 -76.40 17.92
CA LEU A 1023 -79.06 -77.04 16.87
C LEU A 1023 -78.71 -78.51 16.68
N GLU A 1024 -77.42 -78.87 16.65
CA GLU A 1024 -76.95 -80.28 16.61
C GLU A 1024 -77.45 -81.06 17.84
N LEU A 1025 -77.28 -80.52 19.05
CA LEU A 1025 -77.77 -81.13 20.29
C LEU A 1025 -79.30 -81.25 20.30
N LYS A 1026 -80.01 -80.29 19.71
CA LYS A 1026 -81.47 -80.37 19.56
C LYS A 1026 -81.90 -81.40 18.53
N GLU A 1027 -81.22 -81.54 17.40
CA GLU A 1027 -81.53 -82.58 16.42
C GLU A 1027 -81.24 -83.99 16.97
N LEU A 1028 -80.17 -84.14 17.75
CA LEU A 1028 -79.89 -85.35 18.53
C LEU A 1028 -80.96 -85.62 19.59
N LEU A 1029 -81.46 -84.59 20.28
CA LEU A 1029 -82.57 -84.72 21.24
C LEU A 1029 -83.87 -85.12 20.53
N ASP A 1030 -84.26 -84.43 19.47
CA ASP A 1030 -85.45 -84.72 18.67
C ASP A 1030 -85.37 -86.13 18.06
N LYS A 1031 -84.17 -86.64 17.77
CA LYS A 1031 -83.94 -88.03 17.34
C LYS A 1031 -84.09 -89.02 18.49
N ALA A 1032 -83.48 -88.77 19.65
CA ALA A 1032 -83.64 -89.60 20.84
C ALA A 1032 -85.09 -89.62 21.37
N GLU A 1033 -85.84 -88.52 21.21
CA GLU A 1033 -87.27 -88.46 21.51
C GLU A 1033 -88.09 -89.27 20.50
N ARG A 1034 -87.75 -89.23 19.19
CA ARG A 1034 -88.36 -90.13 18.18
C ARG A 1034 -88.10 -91.61 18.50
N GLU A 1035 -86.87 -91.98 18.85
CA GLU A 1035 -86.51 -93.36 19.25
C GLU A 1035 -87.26 -93.80 20.52
N LYS A 1036 -87.38 -92.90 21.51
CA LYS A 1036 -88.17 -93.09 22.74
C LYS A 1036 -89.68 -93.20 22.48
N GLU A 1037 -90.23 -92.48 21.50
CA GLU A 1037 -91.66 -92.57 21.16
C GLU A 1037 -91.95 -93.86 20.37
N VAL A 1038 -91.05 -94.32 19.50
CA VAL A 1038 -91.12 -95.67 18.90
C VAL A 1038 -91.10 -96.75 19.99
N VAL A 1039 -90.19 -96.66 20.97
CA VAL A 1039 -90.16 -97.60 22.11
C VAL A 1039 -91.44 -97.51 22.98
N ARG A 1040 -92.12 -96.35 23.03
CA ARG A 1040 -93.45 -96.22 23.67
C ARG A 1040 -94.56 -96.86 22.85
N GLU A 1041 -94.52 -96.74 21.52
CA GLU A 1041 -95.45 -97.43 20.62
C GLU A 1041 -95.27 -98.96 20.73
N GLU A 1042 -94.03 -99.45 20.74
CA GLU A 1042 -93.72 -100.86 21.03
C GLU A 1042 -94.20 -101.29 22.43
N VAL A 1043 -93.91 -100.52 23.49
CA VAL A 1043 -94.37 -100.84 24.85
C VAL A 1043 -95.90 -100.77 24.99
N THR A 1044 -96.59 -99.94 24.21
CA THR A 1044 -98.07 -99.91 24.20
C THR A 1044 -98.68 -101.01 23.35
N ALA A 1045 -98.05 -101.42 22.24
CA ALA A 1045 -98.40 -102.61 21.48
C ALA A 1045 -98.20 -103.90 22.30
N VAL A 1046 -97.07 -104.05 23.00
CA VAL A 1046 -96.81 -105.13 23.95
C VAL A 1046 -97.81 -105.11 25.10
N ARG A 1047 -98.16 -103.92 25.64
CA ARG A 1047 -99.21 -103.80 26.66
C ARG A 1047 -100.60 -104.20 26.12
N PHE A 1048 -100.88 -103.95 24.84
CA PHE A 1048 -102.13 -104.38 24.20
C PHE A 1048 -102.15 -105.90 23.95
N GLN A 1049 -101.02 -106.50 23.54
CA GLN A 1049 -100.85 -107.96 23.50
C GLN A 1049 -101.05 -108.57 24.89
N MET A 1050 -100.32 -108.09 25.90
CA MET A 1050 -100.52 -108.53 27.29
C MET A 1050 -101.97 -108.34 27.76
N SER A 1051 -102.67 -107.26 27.35
CA SER A 1051 -104.07 -107.05 27.73
C SER A 1051 -105.05 -107.99 27.00
N THR A 1052 -104.72 -108.44 25.78
CA THR A 1052 -105.52 -109.43 25.04
C THR A 1052 -105.23 -110.85 25.53
N GLU A 1053 -103.98 -111.18 25.86
CA GLU A 1053 -103.59 -112.43 26.54
C GLU A 1053 -104.19 -112.51 27.95
N ASN A 1054 -104.16 -111.43 28.73
CA ASN A 1054 -104.77 -111.40 30.06
C ASN A 1054 -106.31 -111.48 29.99
N MET A 1055 -106.94 -110.95 28.93
CA MET A 1055 -108.35 -111.23 28.64
C MET A 1055 -108.61 -112.68 28.25
N ALA A 1056 -107.72 -113.31 27.47
CA ALA A 1056 -107.82 -114.73 27.12
C ALA A 1056 -107.68 -115.60 28.38
N HIS A 1057 -106.70 -115.33 29.24
CA HIS A 1057 -106.54 -115.99 30.54
C HIS A 1057 -107.71 -115.71 31.48
N GLN A 1058 -108.25 -114.49 31.53
CA GLN A 1058 -109.44 -114.21 32.35
C GLN A 1058 -110.67 -115.00 31.86
N ASN A 1059 -110.83 -115.17 30.55
CA ASN A 1059 -111.89 -116.02 29.98
C ASN A 1059 -111.63 -117.51 30.24
N GLN A 1060 -110.37 -117.95 30.19
CA GLN A 1060 -109.95 -119.31 30.55
C GLN A 1060 -110.22 -119.61 32.03
N VAL A 1061 -109.90 -118.67 32.93
CA VAL A 1061 -110.21 -118.73 34.37
C VAL A 1061 -111.72 -118.72 34.61
N LYS A 1062 -112.51 -117.94 33.86
CA LYS A 1062 -113.98 -118.03 33.93
C LYS A 1062 -114.50 -119.40 33.49
N GLY A 1063 -113.92 -120.00 32.46
CA GLY A 1063 -114.22 -121.37 32.02
C GLY A 1063 -113.92 -122.41 33.11
N VAL A 1064 -112.70 -122.39 33.65
CA VAL A 1064 -112.29 -123.27 34.76
C VAL A 1064 -113.14 -123.03 36.02
N ASN A 1065 -113.52 -121.79 36.32
CA ASN A 1065 -114.39 -121.49 37.45
C ASN A 1065 -115.81 -122.06 37.26
N ALA A 1066 -116.37 -121.98 36.04
CA ALA A 1066 -117.64 -122.63 35.69
C ALA A 1066 -117.56 -124.17 35.63
N GLU A 1067 -116.36 -124.74 35.55
CA GLU A 1067 -116.10 -126.17 35.69
C GLU A 1067 -115.99 -126.58 37.16
N CYS A 1068 -115.27 -125.80 37.98
CA CYS A 1068 -115.25 -125.93 39.44
C CYS A 1068 -116.63 -125.78 40.07
N SER A 1069 -117.48 -124.86 39.60
CA SER A 1069 -118.87 -124.74 40.08
C SER A 1069 -119.68 -126.01 39.82
N ARG A 1070 -119.61 -126.58 38.60
CA ARG A 1070 -120.28 -127.85 38.27
C ARG A 1070 -119.74 -129.03 39.10
N LEU A 1071 -118.42 -129.09 39.32
CA LEU A 1071 -117.81 -130.10 40.19
C LEU A 1071 -118.16 -129.92 41.68
N MET A 1072 -118.43 -128.68 42.14
CA MET A 1072 -118.94 -128.42 43.48
C MET A 1072 -120.40 -128.87 43.63
N GLU A 1073 -121.26 -128.58 42.66
CA GLU A 1073 -122.66 -129.05 42.62
C GLU A 1073 -122.74 -130.60 42.57
N GLU A 1074 -121.89 -131.24 41.75
CA GLU A 1074 -121.73 -132.71 41.73
C GLU A 1074 -121.29 -133.25 43.11
N LYS A 1075 -120.31 -132.61 43.76
CA LYS A 1075 -119.82 -132.98 45.10
C LYS A 1075 -120.92 -132.84 46.16
N ASP A 1076 -121.66 -131.74 46.18
CA ASP A 1076 -122.73 -131.50 47.16
C ASP A 1076 -123.96 -132.40 46.93
N SER A 1077 -124.21 -132.81 45.67
CA SER A 1077 -125.19 -133.85 45.33
C SER A 1077 -124.76 -135.25 45.80
N GLN A 1078 -123.46 -135.55 45.82
CA GLN A 1078 -122.97 -136.82 46.36
C GLN A 1078 -122.91 -136.83 47.90
N ILE A 1079 -122.65 -135.68 48.55
CA ILE A 1079 -122.73 -135.55 50.02
C ILE A 1079 -124.16 -135.80 50.51
N THR A 1080 -125.16 -135.14 49.91
CA THR A 1080 -126.58 -135.34 50.29
C THR A 1080 -127.06 -136.79 50.07
N LYS A 1081 -126.51 -137.52 49.10
CA LYS A 1081 -126.72 -138.98 48.94
C LYS A 1081 -126.06 -139.81 50.05
N ALA A 1082 -124.85 -139.45 50.49
CA ALA A 1082 -124.17 -140.14 51.58
C ALA A 1082 -124.92 -139.93 52.92
N GLU A 1083 -125.41 -138.72 53.17
CA GLU A 1083 -126.20 -138.39 54.37
C GLU A 1083 -127.53 -139.16 54.41
N SER A 1084 -128.22 -139.32 53.27
CA SER A 1084 -129.46 -140.14 53.24
C SER A 1084 -129.22 -141.62 53.56
N LEU A 1085 -128.11 -142.19 53.07
CA LEU A 1085 -127.76 -143.61 53.32
C LEU A 1085 -127.33 -143.87 54.77
N ILE A 1086 -126.70 -142.89 55.43
CA ILE A 1086 -126.41 -142.96 56.87
C ILE A 1086 -127.73 -142.97 57.66
N HIS A 1087 -128.69 -142.14 57.28
CA HIS A 1087 -129.96 -142.04 58.01
C HIS A 1087 -130.89 -143.25 57.80
N GLU A 1088 -130.82 -143.95 56.65
CA GLU A 1088 -131.49 -145.26 56.49
C GLU A 1088 -130.88 -146.31 57.45
N GLY A 1089 -129.54 -146.39 57.54
CA GLY A 1089 -128.86 -147.30 58.47
C GLY A 1089 -129.15 -147.02 59.96
N GLU A 1090 -129.30 -145.75 60.34
CA GLU A 1090 -129.71 -145.36 61.69
C GLU A 1090 -131.16 -145.78 62.03
N ASN A 1091 -132.06 -145.82 61.04
CA ASN A 1091 -133.43 -146.29 61.24
C ASN A 1091 -133.53 -147.82 61.32
N GLU A 1092 -132.75 -148.58 60.54
CA GLU A 1092 -132.64 -150.05 60.72
C GLU A 1092 -132.10 -150.42 62.12
N ILE A 1093 -131.16 -149.63 62.65
CA ILE A 1093 -130.66 -149.74 64.03
C ILE A 1093 -131.78 -149.52 65.07
N GLN A 1094 -132.86 -148.83 64.72
CA GLN A 1094 -133.98 -148.53 65.61
C GLN A 1094 -135.13 -149.55 65.50
N GLU A 1095 -135.45 -150.07 64.31
CA GLU A 1095 -136.46 -151.13 64.15
C GLU A 1095 -135.99 -152.50 64.68
N LEU A 1096 -134.73 -152.89 64.42
CA LEU A 1096 -134.17 -154.15 64.92
C LEU A 1096 -134.13 -154.20 66.47
N ARG A 1097 -134.12 -153.05 67.15
CA ARG A 1097 -134.23 -152.95 68.61
C ARG A 1097 -135.63 -153.18 69.17
N GLN A 1098 -136.69 -153.18 68.35
CA GLN A 1098 -138.07 -153.45 68.80
C GLN A 1098 -138.54 -154.88 68.51
N SER A 1099 -137.88 -155.62 67.62
CA SER A 1099 -138.31 -156.97 67.21
C SER A 1099 -137.88 -158.11 68.15
N VAL A 1100 -137.00 -157.85 69.13
CA VAL A 1100 -136.48 -158.87 70.08
C VAL A 1100 -137.06 -158.68 71.50
N ILE A 1101 -138.36 -158.38 71.57
CA ILE A 1101 -139.19 -158.63 72.77
C ILE A 1101 -140.30 -159.62 72.39
N ARG A 1102 -139.90 -160.89 72.24
CA ARG A 1102 -140.71 -162.10 72.44
C ARG A 1102 -139.81 -163.21 72.98
#